data_AF-A0A497K573-F1
#
_entry.id   AF-A0A497K573-F1
#
_cell.length_a   1.000
_cell.length_b   1.000
_cell.length_c   1.000
_cell.angle_alpha   90.00
_cell.angle_beta   90.00
_cell.angle_gamma   90.00
#
_symmetry.space_group_name_H-M   'P 1'
#
loop_
_entity.id
_entity.type
_entity.pdbx_description
1 polymer ?
#
loop_
_entity_poly.entity_id
_entity_poly.type
_entity_poly.pdbx_seq_one_letter_code
_entity_poly.pdbx_strand_id
1 'polypeptide(L)'
;MAVNRKMAIIIFFIFSMLTMQFLLPVKADNNVIITYNGDYGFGTVINNINYSAIREHLSVLTGYQSRVTGYPSFFEAARYVVSHFKSVGVQPYGDNGTYFENYTVTVPIDHGSKVVLSNGTVIKAYALWPNYVNPSPYQSPPEGDELVYVRGRYVEDFDEKDVSGKFVLMDFNSRWLFRIAAMRGAKGVIYIGTEILRPEVFQLAYNVPLRFPRLYVSSEDGVKLKELCEDGPVRIHVTLNMSWDNVVVPNIVGLVPGIGAHKDEIIVVSAYLDSWSIVPAISPGATDAQGLAVLLDLATFLSRHKPDRSVMFVVLSGHWEGLWGAREWVDRHFDDLGSKIKLFIGLDLSSGTNILGLHHTGGTYTYRYIETLRTHYTWLIERIFGTGGYKDAMQRILGPKYAENFLDRITNAYPRGIQQMPMLEAQGTLTFDSEAYTLACYGGAFTFHTSNDFRIWMKTPNDGLDKVNFDNLFYQVPFIYCTVWGLLHEPFINLPHSPQRFDTLGERGFSTLKIRVTVYNLTTAYWDAFTKSRYPDLWKDLIIHFTSVGATTFSMLGTSALVGALDMMIRPDENGEAVIKGVKSFSSIMVEAYVVNRTDGRILWATDRGVYSAPSVPQVTTDPYTYLVSIFKCGSIALFSLYDPTLLSPISFVQIYNHRAHAPAIWQSQLSSFYGDTMLFVPPDTPIELIIKYTGRFPQGILLNATEDNPKGYGYTVKQGETLIIKESVLNIARNLFWMNDGRYRLAIEHSTFNPTMKLYHELARSSLDKAQENLANRKFSASYGQAFSAWAYEMKAYYATMDLIWQVIFSTVFFTLLLIPFAVAAEKLLVGQTGIKRIIAVIGIMVVFLAIFYLLHPGLSIATHAGMVILSFAILLICIPLAIFILYETVSSARMVRERLIGVHTVEISRGSAAIAAFSTGIEHMKKRYFRTMLTIISLTLIVFALITFTSTALTVTKWEEERYGAIPYQGILVRM
;
A
#
# COMPACT_ATOMS: atom_id res chain seq x y z
N MET A 1 -21.35 -58.95 -2.36
CA MET A 1 -19.90 -59.11 -2.06
C MET A 1 -19.04 -57.85 -2.34
N ALA A 2 -19.55 -56.79 -2.97
CA ALA A 2 -18.78 -55.55 -3.24
C ALA A 2 -18.91 -54.45 -2.15
N VAL A 3 -19.88 -54.54 -1.24
CA VAL A 3 -20.11 -53.52 -0.18
C VAL A 3 -19.15 -53.69 1.01
N ASN A 4 -18.80 -54.93 1.38
CA ASN A 4 -17.88 -55.21 2.48
C ASN A 4 -16.41 -54.81 2.19
N ARG A 5 -15.99 -54.75 0.92
CA ARG A 5 -14.63 -54.30 0.57
C ARG A 5 -14.45 -52.78 0.73
N LYS A 6 -15.45 -51.97 0.40
CA LYS A 6 -15.37 -50.51 0.58
C LYS A 6 -15.40 -50.12 2.05
N MET A 7 -16.21 -50.80 2.87
CA MET A 7 -16.25 -50.56 4.31
C MET A 7 -14.95 -51.02 4.99
N ALA A 8 -14.35 -52.13 4.57
CA ALA A 8 -13.05 -52.57 5.06
C ALA A 8 -11.91 -51.61 4.66
N ILE A 9 -11.94 -51.02 3.47
CA ILE A 9 -10.95 -50.03 3.03
C ILE A 9 -11.10 -48.71 3.81
N ILE A 10 -12.33 -48.27 4.08
CA ILE A 10 -12.59 -47.06 4.88
C ILE A 10 -12.19 -47.28 6.34
N ILE A 11 -12.53 -48.44 6.91
CA ILE A 11 -12.09 -48.81 8.27
C ILE A 11 -10.57 -48.93 8.33
N PHE A 12 -9.93 -49.51 7.32
CA PHE A 12 -8.46 -49.56 7.23
C PHE A 12 -7.83 -48.17 7.11
N PHE A 13 -8.45 -47.25 6.35
CA PHE A 13 -7.99 -45.86 6.23
C PHE A 13 -8.16 -45.09 7.55
N ILE A 14 -9.31 -45.22 8.20
CA ILE A 14 -9.58 -44.57 9.50
C ILE A 14 -8.67 -45.15 10.59
N PHE A 15 -8.47 -46.48 10.59
CA PHE A 15 -7.54 -47.15 11.51
C PHE A 15 -6.10 -46.75 11.23
N SER A 16 -5.71 -46.54 9.95
CA SER A 16 -4.38 -46.05 9.56
C SER A 16 -4.15 -44.57 9.90
N MET A 17 -5.19 -43.73 9.84
CA MET A 17 -5.11 -42.33 10.27
C MET A 17 -5.07 -42.21 11.80
N LEU A 18 -5.80 -43.07 12.52
CA LEU A 18 -5.75 -43.16 13.98
C LEU A 18 -4.42 -43.75 14.47
N THR A 19 -3.84 -44.75 13.79
CA THR A 19 -2.52 -45.30 14.14
C THR A 19 -1.38 -44.37 13.74
N MET A 20 -1.54 -43.52 12.72
CA MET A 20 -0.56 -42.46 12.40
C MET A 20 -0.46 -41.38 13.48
N GLN A 21 -1.52 -41.12 14.26
CA GLN A 21 -1.42 -40.24 15.44
C GLN A 21 -0.62 -40.87 16.60
N PHE A 22 -0.50 -42.20 16.65
CA PHE A 22 0.35 -42.93 17.60
C PHE A 22 1.76 -43.24 17.06
N LEU A 23 2.03 -42.91 15.78
CA LEU A 23 3.33 -43.03 15.12
C LEU A 23 4.01 -41.68 14.87
N LEU A 24 3.54 -40.60 15.53
CA LEU A 24 4.45 -39.52 15.85
C LEU A 24 5.48 -40.08 16.83
N PRO A 25 6.79 -39.96 16.58
CA PRO A 25 7.73 -40.16 17.67
C PRO A 25 7.33 -39.14 18.73
N VAL A 26 6.81 -39.63 19.86
CA VAL A 26 7.04 -38.94 21.12
C VAL A 26 8.55 -38.93 21.23
N LYS A 27 9.18 -37.86 20.73
CA LYS A 27 10.48 -37.46 21.25
C LYS A 27 10.19 -37.27 22.73
N ALA A 28 10.60 -38.25 23.52
CA ALA A 28 10.95 -37.96 24.89
C ALA A 28 11.82 -36.70 24.80
N ASP A 29 11.41 -35.65 25.51
CA ASP A 29 12.36 -34.67 26.00
C ASP A 29 13.36 -35.46 26.86
N ASN A 30 14.31 -36.09 26.17
CA ASN A 30 15.62 -36.29 26.70
C ASN A 30 16.17 -34.87 26.77
N ASN A 31 15.72 -34.12 27.79
CA ASN A 31 16.49 -33.06 28.39
C ASN A 31 17.76 -33.75 28.90
N VAL A 32 18.67 -34.03 27.99
CA VAL A 32 20.08 -34.09 28.30
C VAL A 32 20.35 -32.66 28.76
N ILE A 33 20.24 -32.44 30.07
CA ILE A 33 20.76 -31.25 30.70
C ILE A 33 22.26 -31.35 30.52
N ILE A 34 22.76 -30.89 29.37
CA ILE A 34 24.18 -30.66 29.19
C ILE A 34 24.51 -29.55 30.17
N THR A 35 25.01 -29.94 31.34
CA THR A 35 25.38 -29.00 32.38
C THR A 35 26.69 -28.38 31.96
N TYR A 36 26.63 -27.17 31.40
CA TYR A 36 27.83 -26.47 30.98
C TYR A 36 28.52 -25.83 32.20
N ASN A 37 29.36 -26.59 32.89
CA ASN A 37 30.16 -26.10 34.03
C ASN A 37 31.50 -25.53 33.55
N GLY A 38 31.45 -24.42 32.80
CA GLY A 38 32.63 -23.64 32.43
C GLY A 38 32.79 -22.39 33.30
N ASP A 39 34.02 -22.10 33.71
CA ASP A 39 34.41 -20.74 34.07
C ASP A 39 34.73 -20.00 32.76
N TYR A 40 33.81 -19.14 32.31
CA TYR A 40 33.91 -18.41 31.05
C TYR A 40 34.74 -17.11 31.17
N GLY A 41 35.31 -16.82 32.35
CA GLY A 41 36.04 -15.58 32.60
C GLY A 41 35.17 -14.33 32.64
N PHE A 42 33.84 -14.48 32.77
CA PHE A 42 32.89 -13.37 32.73
C PHE A 42 33.09 -12.33 33.84
N GLY A 43 33.65 -12.72 34.99
CA GLY A 43 34.02 -11.75 36.04
C GLY A 43 35.04 -10.73 35.54
N THR A 44 36.05 -11.20 34.80
CA THR A 44 37.05 -10.32 34.15
C THR A 44 36.41 -9.44 33.09
N VAL A 45 35.51 -9.99 32.27
CA VAL A 45 34.78 -9.23 31.25
C VAL A 45 34.00 -8.08 31.90
N ILE A 46 33.16 -8.39 32.89
CA ILE A 46 32.28 -7.43 33.58
C ILE A 46 33.10 -6.33 34.27
N ASN A 47 34.21 -6.68 34.93
CA ASN A 47 35.06 -5.71 35.62
C ASN A 47 35.81 -4.74 34.69
N ASN A 48 35.90 -5.05 33.39
CA ASN A 48 36.59 -4.23 32.40
C ASN A 48 35.64 -3.43 31.50
N ILE A 49 34.32 -3.48 31.73
CA ILE A 49 33.35 -2.65 30.99
C ILE A 49 33.52 -1.19 31.40
N ASN A 50 33.74 -0.30 30.44
CA ASN A 50 33.89 1.13 30.73
C ASN A 50 32.61 1.90 30.39
N TYR A 51 31.68 1.92 31.35
CA TYR A 51 30.41 2.67 31.23
C TYR A 51 30.61 4.17 30.97
N SER A 52 31.70 4.75 31.46
CA SER A 52 32.00 6.17 31.21
C SER A 52 32.41 6.43 29.77
N ALA A 53 33.17 5.52 29.14
CA ALA A 53 33.51 5.60 27.72
C ALA A 53 32.28 5.41 26.83
N ILE A 54 31.37 4.49 27.17
CA ILE A 54 30.10 4.32 26.44
C ILE A 54 29.30 5.63 26.46
N ARG A 55 29.20 6.30 27.62
CA ARG A 55 28.54 7.61 27.74
C ARG A 55 29.25 8.69 26.92
N GLU A 56 30.58 8.73 26.94
CA GLU A 56 31.37 9.69 26.15
C GLU A 56 31.16 9.48 24.64
N HIS A 57 31.23 8.24 24.16
CA HIS A 57 30.97 7.91 22.76
C HIS A 57 29.56 8.35 22.36
N LEU A 58 28.55 8.10 23.19
CA LEU A 58 27.17 8.53 22.92
C LEU A 58 27.04 10.05 22.90
N SER A 59 27.72 10.75 23.82
CA SER A 59 27.74 12.22 23.84
C SER A 59 28.38 12.81 22.59
N VAL A 60 29.47 12.22 22.08
CA VAL A 60 30.11 12.68 20.84
C VAL A 60 29.19 12.43 19.64
N LEU A 61 28.63 11.21 19.53
CA LEU A 61 27.77 10.85 18.42
C LEU A 61 26.52 11.74 18.37
N THR A 62 25.86 11.98 19.50
CA THR A 62 24.66 12.82 19.61
C THR A 62 24.93 14.32 19.49
N GLY A 63 26.20 14.75 19.61
CA GLY A 63 26.60 16.14 19.40
C GLY A 63 26.62 16.56 17.92
N TYR A 64 26.62 15.60 16.99
CA TYR A 64 26.50 15.86 15.55
C TYR A 64 25.08 16.32 15.18
N GLN A 65 24.97 17.32 14.31
CA GLN A 65 23.66 17.92 13.95
C GLN A 65 22.73 16.91 13.26
N SER A 66 23.26 16.15 12.30
CA SER A 66 22.53 15.06 11.65
C SER A 66 23.49 13.99 11.15
N ARG A 67 23.27 12.75 11.57
CA ARG A 67 23.94 11.57 11.03
C ARG A 67 23.08 10.82 10.01
N VAL A 68 22.04 11.46 9.44
CA VAL A 68 21.35 10.89 8.28
C VAL A 68 22.36 10.60 7.18
N THR A 69 22.24 9.43 6.55
CA THR A 69 23.14 8.98 5.49
C THR A 69 23.38 10.07 4.46
N GLY A 70 24.66 10.39 4.20
CA GLY A 70 25.08 11.39 3.22
C GLY A 70 25.11 12.85 3.69
N TYR A 71 24.62 13.16 4.90
CA TYR A 71 24.80 14.50 5.49
C TYR A 71 26.25 14.74 5.95
N PRO A 72 26.72 16.01 6.04
CA PRO A 72 28.11 16.29 6.40
C PRO A 72 28.59 15.64 7.71
N SER A 73 27.77 15.71 8.78
CA SER A 73 28.15 15.16 10.08
C SER A 73 28.08 13.63 10.17
N PHE A 74 27.40 12.95 9.25
CA PHE A 74 27.52 11.50 9.07
C PHE A 74 28.97 11.11 8.72
N PHE A 75 29.64 11.87 7.84
CA PHE A 75 31.05 11.62 7.51
C PHE A 75 32.00 12.00 8.65
N GLU A 76 31.66 12.98 9.47
CA GLU A 76 32.39 13.32 10.70
C GLU A 76 32.33 12.16 11.70
N ALA A 77 31.14 11.61 11.92
CA ALA A 77 30.95 10.42 12.76
C ALA A 77 31.73 9.21 12.22
N ALA A 78 31.75 9.00 10.90
CA ALA A 78 32.57 7.95 10.28
C ALA A 78 34.07 8.12 10.59
N ARG A 79 34.60 9.35 10.48
CA ARG A 79 35.99 9.65 10.82
C ARG A 79 36.28 9.45 12.30
N TYR A 80 35.32 9.77 13.16
CA TYR A 80 35.44 9.53 14.60
C TYR A 80 35.57 8.04 14.91
N VAL A 81 34.71 7.18 14.33
CA VAL A 81 34.79 5.72 14.49
C VAL A 81 36.17 5.19 14.05
N VAL A 82 36.66 5.60 12.88
CA VAL A 82 37.98 5.19 12.39
C VAL A 82 39.11 5.68 13.30
N SER A 83 39.02 6.91 13.81
CA SER A 83 40.01 7.46 14.72
C SER A 83 40.05 6.66 16.03
N HIS A 84 38.88 6.28 16.55
CA HIS A 84 38.77 5.41 17.71
C HIS A 84 39.39 4.03 17.45
N PHE A 85 39.00 3.35 16.36
CA PHE A 85 39.57 2.05 15.97
C PHE A 85 41.10 2.07 15.87
N LYS A 86 41.67 3.10 15.25
CA LYS A 86 43.13 3.29 15.19
C LYS A 86 43.74 3.45 16.58
N SER A 87 43.12 4.26 17.44
CA SER A 87 43.64 4.53 18.79
C SER A 87 43.69 3.28 19.68
N VAL A 88 42.78 2.33 19.45
CA VAL A 88 42.71 1.09 20.22
C VAL A 88 43.38 -0.09 19.53
N GLY A 89 43.97 0.09 18.34
CA GLY A 89 44.74 -0.95 17.63
C GLY A 89 43.93 -1.95 16.81
N VAL A 90 42.65 -1.65 16.51
CA VAL A 90 41.84 -2.44 15.56
C VAL A 90 42.41 -2.26 14.15
N GLN A 91 42.68 -3.35 13.43
CA GLN A 91 43.29 -3.33 12.10
C GLN A 91 42.24 -2.98 11.02
N PRO A 92 42.59 -2.28 9.93
CA PRO A 92 41.67 -2.08 8.80
C PRO A 92 41.35 -3.38 8.07
N TYR A 93 40.11 -3.55 7.60
CA TYR A 93 39.69 -4.72 6.79
C TYR A 93 38.77 -4.35 5.60
N GLY A 94 38.60 -3.06 5.30
CA GLY A 94 37.87 -2.59 4.13
C GLY A 94 38.69 -2.64 2.84
N ASP A 95 38.21 -1.94 1.82
CA ASP A 95 38.78 -1.95 0.47
C ASP A 95 40.25 -1.48 0.50
N ASN A 96 41.13 -2.17 -0.25
CA ASN A 96 42.55 -1.86 -0.42
C ASN A 96 43.33 -1.65 0.91
N GLY A 97 42.96 -2.39 1.97
CA GLY A 97 43.61 -2.29 3.28
C GLY A 97 43.25 -1.01 4.05
N THR A 98 42.17 -0.33 3.67
CA THR A 98 41.60 0.80 4.42
C THR A 98 40.53 0.33 5.40
N TYR A 99 39.95 1.22 6.20
CA TYR A 99 38.77 0.88 7.01
C TYR A 99 37.47 0.98 6.21
N PHE A 100 37.48 1.49 4.98
CA PHE A 100 36.27 1.90 4.29
C PHE A 100 35.90 0.92 3.17
N GLU A 101 34.61 0.62 3.08
CA GLU A 101 34.00 -0.10 1.98
C GLU A 101 32.94 0.81 1.35
N ASN A 102 33.29 1.45 0.22
CA ASN A 102 32.46 2.51 -0.35
C ASN A 102 31.41 1.98 -1.33
N TYR A 103 30.24 2.60 -1.32
CA TYR A 103 29.15 2.36 -2.28
C TYR A 103 28.31 3.63 -2.44
N THR A 104 27.47 3.67 -3.47
CA THR A 104 26.62 4.83 -3.75
C THR A 104 25.20 4.57 -3.26
N VAL A 105 24.64 5.54 -2.53
CA VAL A 105 23.26 5.52 -2.02
C VAL A 105 22.54 6.78 -2.52
N THR A 106 21.26 6.65 -2.83
CA THR A 106 20.40 7.79 -3.13
C THR A 106 19.68 8.25 -1.85
N VAL A 107 19.89 9.51 -1.45
CA VAL A 107 19.33 10.07 -0.20
C VAL A 107 18.75 11.47 -0.44
N PRO A 108 17.79 11.94 0.38
CA PRO A 108 17.27 13.29 0.27
C PRO A 108 18.21 14.26 1.01
N ILE A 109 18.74 15.25 0.30
CA ILE A 109 19.65 16.26 0.86
C ILE A 109 18.98 17.64 0.82
N ASP A 110 18.87 18.27 2.00
CA ASP A 110 18.51 19.68 2.15
C ASP A 110 19.76 20.55 1.95
N HIS A 111 19.79 21.28 0.83
CA HIS A 111 20.88 22.17 0.42
C HIS A 111 20.78 23.57 1.04
N GLY A 112 19.85 23.78 1.97
CA GLY A 112 19.69 25.04 2.71
C GLY A 112 18.35 25.69 2.44
N SER A 113 17.36 25.30 3.23
CA SER A 113 16.02 25.89 3.22
C SER A 113 15.92 27.09 4.18
N LYS A 114 15.05 28.06 3.87
CA LYS A 114 14.89 29.29 4.66
C LYS A 114 13.53 29.96 4.44
N VAL A 115 13.15 30.78 5.40
CA VAL A 115 12.00 31.69 5.33
C VAL A 115 12.52 33.11 5.56
N VAL A 116 12.24 34.03 4.65
CA VAL A 116 12.65 35.43 4.76
C VAL A 116 11.42 36.28 4.98
N LEU A 117 11.46 37.15 6.00
CA LEU A 117 10.39 38.10 6.28
C LEU A 117 10.53 39.36 5.41
N SER A 118 9.44 40.10 5.24
CA SER A 118 9.43 41.35 4.45
C SER A 118 10.41 42.43 4.96
N ASN A 119 10.81 42.38 6.23
CA ASN A 119 11.82 43.28 6.82
C ASN A 119 13.28 42.82 6.58
N GLY A 120 13.50 41.73 5.83
CA GLY A 120 14.82 41.16 5.54
C GLY A 120 15.32 40.15 6.57
N THR A 121 14.59 39.90 7.66
CA THR A 121 14.97 38.88 8.66
C THR A 121 14.94 37.49 8.03
N VAL A 122 16.05 36.74 8.17
CA VAL A 122 16.17 35.38 7.67
C VAL A 122 15.96 34.39 8.81
N ILE A 123 14.93 33.56 8.71
CA ILE A 123 14.65 32.43 9.59
C ILE A 123 15.19 31.17 8.93
N LYS A 124 16.05 30.45 9.65
CA LYS A 124 16.55 29.15 9.20
C LYS A 124 15.40 28.15 9.26
N ALA A 125 15.15 27.48 8.14
CA ALA A 125 14.13 26.45 8.04
C ALA A 125 14.76 25.16 7.51
N TYR A 126 14.08 24.04 7.69
CA TYR A 126 14.58 22.74 7.30
C TYR A 126 13.48 21.99 6.55
N ALA A 127 13.80 21.37 5.43
CA ALA A 127 12.83 20.54 4.72
C ALA A 127 12.48 19.30 5.56
N LEU A 128 11.20 18.91 5.56
CA LEU A 128 10.80 17.59 6.04
C LEU A 128 11.18 16.52 5.01
N TRP A 129 11.17 15.25 5.43
CA TRP A 129 11.31 14.10 4.55
C TRP A 129 10.37 14.22 3.34
N PRO A 130 10.80 13.85 2.12
CA PRO A 130 10.00 14.01 0.90
C PRO A 130 8.59 13.42 0.96
N ASN A 131 7.68 13.98 0.16
CA ASN A 131 6.38 13.38 -0.12
C ASN A 131 6.59 12.25 -1.12
N TYR A 132 6.75 11.01 -0.64
CA TYR A 132 7.11 9.87 -1.47
C TYR A 132 8.34 10.20 -2.36
N VAL A 133 8.25 10.13 -3.70
CA VAL A 133 9.35 10.48 -4.60
C VAL A 133 9.59 12.00 -4.75
N ASN A 134 8.69 12.86 -4.28
CA ASN A 134 8.73 14.31 -4.54
C ASN A 134 9.31 15.10 -3.34
N PRO A 135 10.56 15.62 -3.44
CA PRO A 135 11.15 16.45 -2.39
C PRO A 135 10.51 17.84 -2.28
N SER A 136 9.60 18.20 -3.20
CA SER A 136 8.85 19.46 -3.23
C SER A 136 9.72 20.72 -3.14
N PRO A 137 10.78 20.86 -3.97
CA PRO A 137 11.58 22.08 -4.04
C PRO A 137 10.69 23.27 -4.41
N TYR A 138 10.96 24.41 -3.79
CA TYR A 138 10.12 25.58 -3.91
C TYR A 138 10.91 26.87 -3.75
N GLN A 139 10.57 27.85 -4.57
CA GLN A 139 11.07 29.21 -4.46
C GLN A 139 9.88 30.15 -4.59
N SER A 140 9.68 31.00 -3.58
CA SER A 140 8.67 32.06 -3.65
C SER A 140 8.92 32.98 -4.84
N PRO A 141 7.83 33.49 -5.45
CA PRO A 141 7.95 34.51 -6.48
C PRO A 141 8.44 35.85 -5.87
N PRO A 142 8.88 36.82 -6.69
CA PRO A 142 9.44 38.08 -6.20
C PRO A 142 8.51 38.85 -5.26
N GLU A 143 7.20 38.82 -5.50
CA GLU A 143 6.18 39.44 -4.65
C GLU A 143 6.06 38.78 -3.27
N GLY A 144 6.55 37.56 -3.08
CA GLY A 144 6.42 36.79 -1.83
C GLY A 144 5.07 36.07 -1.71
N ASP A 145 5.01 35.16 -0.75
CA ASP A 145 3.83 34.40 -0.37
C ASP A 145 3.19 34.96 0.91
N GLU A 146 1.92 34.64 1.13
CA GLU A 146 1.26 34.92 2.40
C GLU A 146 1.31 33.70 3.32
N LEU A 147 1.48 33.94 4.61
CA LEU A 147 1.47 32.97 5.68
C LEU A 147 0.26 33.18 6.57
N VAL A 148 -0.47 32.11 6.89
CA VAL A 148 -1.57 32.14 7.85
C VAL A 148 -1.38 31.08 8.92
N TYR A 149 -1.58 31.44 10.18
CA TYR A 149 -1.51 30.50 11.29
C TYR A 149 -2.80 29.69 11.42
N VAL A 150 -2.64 28.36 11.38
CA VAL A 150 -3.68 27.36 11.64
C VAL A 150 -3.10 26.41 12.67
N ARG A 151 -3.65 26.41 13.88
CA ARG A 151 -3.13 25.56 14.97
C ARG A 151 -3.02 24.09 14.53
N GLY A 152 -4.08 23.59 13.90
CA GLY A 152 -4.07 22.27 13.26
C GLY A 152 -4.23 21.10 14.22
N ARG A 153 -4.98 21.25 15.31
CA ARG A 153 -5.34 20.13 16.21
C ARG A 153 -6.61 19.42 15.77
N TYR A 154 -7.55 20.17 15.19
CA TYR A 154 -8.82 19.66 14.70
C TYR A 154 -9.19 20.27 13.34
N VAL A 155 -10.22 19.71 12.71
CA VAL A 155 -10.73 20.21 11.42
C VAL A 155 -11.35 21.60 11.61
N GLU A 156 -11.90 21.89 12.79
CA GLU A 156 -12.49 23.17 13.20
C GLU A 156 -11.47 24.31 13.23
N ASP A 157 -10.17 24.03 13.41
CA ASP A 157 -9.13 25.07 13.38
C ASP A 157 -8.99 25.72 11.99
N PHE A 158 -9.57 25.10 10.96
CA PHE A 158 -9.64 25.61 9.59
C PHE A 158 -10.87 26.50 9.35
N ASP A 159 -11.82 26.57 10.29
CA ASP A 159 -12.97 27.47 10.20
C ASP A 159 -12.50 28.93 10.25
N GLU A 160 -13.18 29.78 9.49
CA GLU A 160 -12.90 31.22 9.34
C GLU A 160 -11.55 31.55 8.68
N LYS A 161 -10.64 30.57 8.58
CA LYS A 161 -9.33 30.69 7.93
C LYS A 161 -9.43 30.48 6.43
N ASP A 162 -8.88 31.43 5.68
CA ASP A 162 -8.64 31.30 4.24
C ASP A 162 -7.17 30.92 3.99
N VAL A 163 -6.97 29.66 3.61
CA VAL A 163 -5.65 29.05 3.37
C VAL A 163 -5.32 28.95 1.88
N SER A 164 -6.26 29.25 0.98
CA SER A 164 -6.08 28.96 -0.44
C SER A 164 -5.02 29.86 -1.06
N GLY A 165 -4.01 29.27 -1.71
CA GLY A 165 -2.90 30.01 -2.30
C GLY A 165 -1.88 30.57 -1.30
N LYS A 166 -1.96 30.19 -0.02
CA LYS A 166 -1.09 30.66 1.07
C LYS A 166 -0.27 29.51 1.66
N PHE A 167 0.83 29.83 2.31
CA PHE A 167 1.48 28.90 3.24
C PHE A 167 0.71 28.87 4.56
N VAL A 168 0.65 27.71 5.19
CA VAL A 168 0.06 27.55 6.53
C VAL A 168 1.16 27.33 7.56
N LEU A 169 1.12 28.10 8.66
CA LEU A 169 1.94 27.88 9.84
C LEU A 169 1.15 26.98 10.79
N MET A 170 1.71 25.83 11.18
CA MET A 170 1.04 24.84 12.02
C MET A 170 1.93 24.39 13.18
N ASP A 171 1.33 24.01 14.31
CA ASP A 171 2.06 23.29 15.36
C ASP A 171 2.56 21.95 14.78
N PHE A 172 3.76 21.49 15.13
CA PHE A 172 4.26 20.19 14.62
C PHE A 172 3.31 19.04 14.96
N ASN A 173 2.75 19.07 16.17
CA ASN A 173 1.80 18.08 16.68
C ASN A 173 0.38 18.29 16.11
N SER A 174 0.26 18.36 14.78
CA SER A 174 -0.98 18.57 14.01
C SER A 174 -1.44 17.36 13.19
N ARG A 175 -0.80 16.21 13.41
CA ARG A 175 -1.05 14.91 12.81
C ARG A 175 -1.06 15.03 11.30
N TRP A 176 -2.02 14.37 10.67
CA TRP A 176 -2.21 14.34 9.23
C TRP A 176 -2.98 15.56 8.68
N LEU A 177 -3.22 16.63 9.47
CA LEU A 177 -4.11 17.74 9.08
C LEU A 177 -3.52 18.68 8.04
N PHE A 178 -2.22 18.61 7.73
CA PHE A 178 -1.65 19.31 6.56
C PHE A 178 -2.33 18.89 5.25
N ARG A 179 -2.88 17.66 5.18
CA ARG A 179 -3.63 17.15 4.03
C ARG A 179 -4.94 17.91 3.83
N ILE A 180 -5.55 18.38 4.93
CA ILE A 180 -6.71 19.28 4.86
C ILE A 180 -6.29 20.65 4.32
N ALA A 181 -5.15 21.19 4.75
CA ALA A 181 -4.60 22.42 4.18
C ALA A 181 -4.34 22.27 2.67
N ALA A 182 -3.72 21.16 2.25
CA ALA A 182 -3.47 20.84 0.85
C ALA A 182 -4.78 20.72 0.05
N MET A 183 -5.79 20.00 0.56
CA MET A 183 -7.12 19.88 -0.05
C MET A 183 -7.79 21.25 -0.23
N ARG A 184 -7.64 22.16 0.73
CA ARG A 184 -8.19 23.54 0.64
C ARG A 184 -7.36 24.47 -0.25
N GLY A 185 -6.27 23.96 -0.82
CA GLY A 185 -5.43 24.65 -1.81
C GLY A 185 -4.32 25.50 -1.20
N ALA A 186 -3.84 25.20 0.01
CA ALA A 186 -2.61 25.78 0.54
C ALA A 186 -1.42 25.48 -0.39
N LYS A 187 -0.45 26.39 -0.43
CA LYS A 187 0.79 26.21 -1.20
C LYS A 187 1.78 25.26 -0.54
N GLY A 188 1.80 25.22 0.78
CA GLY A 188 2.72 24.42 1.60
C GLY A 188 2.49 24.66 3.09
N VAL A 189 3.26 23.97 3.93
CA VAL A 189 3.19 24.07 5.40
C VAL A 189 4.55 24.39 6.01
N ILE A 190 4.54 25.22 7.04
CA ILE A 190 5.69 25.50 7.91
C ILE A 190 5.29 25.04 9.32
N TYR A 191 6.05 24.09 9.88
CA TYR A 191 5.82 23.55 11.21
C TYR A 191 6.64 24.27 12.26
N ILE A 192 6.00 24.64 13.36
CA ILE A 192 6.63 25.17 14.56
C ILE A 192 7.20 24.01 15.39
N GLY A 193 8.49 24.04 15.68
CA GLY A 193 9.12 23.06 16.55
C GLY A 193 8.49 23.00 17.95
N THR A 194 8.11 21.80 18.36
CA THR A 194 7.62 21.47 19.71
C THR A 194 8.38 20.25 20.23
N GLU A 195 7.97 19.71 21.38
CA GLU A 195 8.34 18.35 21.75
C GLU A 195 7.58 17.38 20.84
N ILE A 196 8.32 16.60 20.05
CA ILE A 196 7.80 15.70 19.02
C ILE A 196 7.95 14.28 19.51
N LEU A 197 6.86 13.53 19.45
CA LEU A 197 6.85 12.09 19.72
C LEU A 197 6.85 11.31 18.41
N ARG A 198 7.49 10.15 18.41
CA ARG A 198 7.55 9.26 17.26
C ARG A 198 6.20 8.95 16.60
N PRO A 199 5.09 8.67 17.34
CA PRO A 199 3.77 8.46 16.70
C PRO A 199 3.26 9.65 15.87
N GLU A 200 3.72 10.87 16.16
CA GLU A 200 3.38 12.05 15.38
C GLU A 200 4.06 12.02 14.01
N VAL A 201 5.34 11.64 13.99
CA VAL A 201 6.13 11.49 12.77
C VAL A 201 5.48 10.50 11.80
N PHE A 202 4.96 9.38 12.32
CA PHE A 202 4.22 8.41 11.51
C PHE A 202 3.00 9.01 10.81
N GLN A 203 2.32 9.96 11.45
CA GLN A 203 1.12 10.60 10.89
C GLN A 203 1.44 11.71 9.89
N LEU A 204 2.68 12.21 9.91
CA LEU A 204 3.20 13.18 8.95
C LEU A 204 3.84 12.51 7.73
N ALA A 205 4.23 11.25 7.81
CA ALA A 205 4.73 10.52 6.66
C ALA A 205 3.67 10.46 5.55
N TYR A 206 4.09 10.69 4.30
CA TYR A 206 3.16 10.83 3.18
C TYR A 206 3.65 10.08 1.95
N ASN A 207 2.87 9.08 1.54
CA ASN A 207 3.23 8.10 0.52
C ASN A 207 2.63 8.41 -0.86
N VAL A 208 2.32 9.68 -1.11
CA VAL A 208 1.82 10.18 -2.40
C VAL A 208 2.72 11.33 -2.84
N PRO A 209 3.16 11.40 -4.12
CA PRO A 209 4.16 12.36 -4.57
C PRO A 209 3.59 13.75 -4.84
N LEU A 210 2.76 14.23 -3.92
CA LEU A 210 2.18 15.56 -3.98
C LEU A 210 3.29 16.61 -3.90
N ARG A 211 3.30 17.53 -4.86
CA ARG A 211 4.12 18.73 -4.81
C ARG A 211 3.55 19.68 -3.76
N PHE A 212 3.98 19.52 -2.51
CA PHE A 212 3.52 20.30 -1.36
C PHE A 212 4.70 20.52 -0.40
N PRO A 213 5.39 21.66 -0.48
CA PRO A 213 6.53 21.99 0.37
C PRO A 213 6.17 21.92 1.85
N ARG A 214 7.02 21.23 2.64
CA ARG A 214 6.87 21.08 4.08
C ARG A 214 8.17 21.47 4.75
N LEU A 215 8.13 22.52 5.58
CA LEU A 215 9.29 23.04 6.29
C LEU A 215 9.10 22.91 7.80
N TYR A 216 10.21 22.87 8.52
CA TYR A 216 10.32 22.90 9.97
C TYR A 216 11.12 24.14 10.38
N VAL A 217 10.66 24.86 11.39
CA VAL A 217 11.40 25.95 12.05
C VAL A 217 11.56 25.65 13.54
N SER A 218 12.54 26.30 14.17
CA SER A 218 12.76 26.19 15.61
C SER A 218 11.51 26.63 16.39
N SER A 219 11.39 26.21 17.66
CA SER A 219 10.29 26.65 18.52
C SER A 219 10.28 28.17 18.68
N GLU A 220 11.45 28.78 18.90
CA GLU A 220 11.60 30.22 19.07
C GLU A 220 11.19 31.01 17.82
N ASP A 221 11.64 30.59 16.63
CA ASP A 221 11.27 31.30 15.40
C ASP A 221 9.82 31.04 14.99
N GLY A 222 9.30 29.84 15.31
CA GLY A 222 7.89 29.54 15.11
C GLY A 222 6.96 30.37 15.98
N VAL A 223 7.34 30.67 17.23
CA VAL A 223 6.60 31.62 18.10
C VAL A 223 6.59 33.01 17.49
N LYS A 224 7.73 33.52 17.02
CA LYS A 224 7.79 34.83 16.33
C LYS A 224 6.90 34.87 15.08
N LEU A 225 6.93 33.83 14.25
CA LEU A 225 6.07 33.73 13.06
C LEU A 225 4.59 33.70 13.44
N LYS A 226 4.25 33.03 14.54
CA LYS A 226 2.89 32.93 15.05
C LYS A 226 2.38 34.28 15.56
N GLU A 227 3.19 35.00 16.33
CA GLU A 227 2.88 36.37 16.80
C GLU A 227 2.62 37.31 15.62
N LEU A 228 3.46 37.26 14.57
CA LEU A 228 3.26 38.06 13.37
C LEU A 228 1.93 37.75 12.65
N CYS A 229 1.42 36.52 12.75
CA CYS A 229 0.17 36.11 12.12
C CYS A 229 -1.09 36.50 12.93
N GLU A 230 -0.96 37.06 14.14
CA GLU A 230 -2.12 37.42 14.97
C GLU A 230 -2.95 38.56 14.36
N ASP A 231 -2.27 39.53 13.72
CA ASP A 231 -2.90 40.68 13.06
C ASP A 231 -3.41 40.36 11.64
N GLY A 232 -3.22 39.13 11.15
CA GLY A 232 -3.62 38.68 9.82
C GLY A 232 -2.51 37.99 9.04
N PRO A 233 -2.70 37.74 7.72
CA PRO A 233 -1.69 37.08 6.91
C PRO A 233 -0.38 37.87 6.80
N VAL A 234 0.75 37.19 6.88
CA VAL A 234 2.10 37.79 6.84
C VAL A 234 2.77 37.49 5.52
N ARG A 235 3.45 38.47 4.93
CA ARG A 235 4.21 38.26 3.69
C ARG A 235 5.61 37.70 3.98
N ILE A 236 5.91 36.57 3.38
CA ILE A 236 7.16 35.79 3.53
C ILE A 236 7.72 35.38 2.17
N HIS A 237 9.01 35.06 2.12
CA HIS A 237 9.66 34.40 0.98
C HIS A 237 10.26 33.09 1.45
N VAL A 238 9.72 31.98 0.95
CA VAL A 238 10.12 30.61 1.23
C VAL A 238 11.08 30.13 0.16
N THR A 239 12.18 29.53 0.61
CA THR A 239 13.05 28.70 -0.21
C THR A 239 13.11 27.32 0.43
N LEU A 240 12.63 26.28 -0.27
CA LEU A 240 12.84 24.88 0.07
C LEU A 240 13.75 24.29 -1.01
N ASN A 241 14.96 23.89 -0.63
CA ASN A 241 15.97 23.40 -1.57
C ASN A 241 16.39 21.97 -1.20
N MET A 242 15.58 20.98 -1.59
CA MET A 242 15.86 19.56 -1.36
C MET A 242 15.84 18.78 -2.67
N SER A 243 16.79 17.86 -2.83
CA SER A 243 16.86 16.92 -3.95
C SER A 243 17.25 15.52 -3.50
N TRP A 244 16.88 14.52 -4.30
CA TRP A 244 17.45 13.18 -4.20
C TRP A 244 18.85 13.20 -4.82
N ASP A 245 19.88 12.87 -4.05
CA ASP A 245 21.27 12.90 -4.48
C ASP A 245 21.93 11.54 -4.35
N ASN A 246 22.78 11.20 -5.32
CA ASN A 246 23.65 10.02 -5.23
C ASN A 246 24.90 10.42 -4.47
N VAL A 247 25.08 9.84 -3.30
CA VAL A 247 26.19 10.13 -2.39
C VAL A 247 26.99 8.84 -2.18
N VAL A 248 28.31 8.95 -2.23
CA VAL A 248 29.21 7.84 -1.90
C VAL A 248 29.37 7.79 -0.39
N VAL A 249 29.02 6.67 0.22
CA VAL A 249 29.09 6.45 1.67
C VAL A 249 29.88 5.17 1.99
N PRO A 250 30.58 5.12 3.14
CA PRO A 250 31.33 3.94 3.53
C PRO A 250 30.57 3.06 4.54
N ASN A 251 30.71 1.74 4.43
CA ASN A 251 30.77 0.91 5.64
C ASN A 251 32.19 1.02 6.23
N ILE A 252 32.30 0.87 7.55
CA ILE A 252 33.58 0.91 8.26
C ILE A 252 33.88 -0.49 8.82
N VAL A 253 34.97 -1.10 8.39
CA VAL A 253 35.31 -2.48 8.72
C VAL A 253 36.68 -2.55 9.39
N GLY A 254 36.69 -3.06 10.61
CA GLY A 254 37.88 -3.28 11.42
C GLY A 254 38.01 -4.72 11.90
N LEU A 255 39.23 -5.20 12.09
CA LEU A 255 39.52 -6.57 12.52
C LEU A 255 40.43 -6.57 13.76
N VAL A 256 40.08 -7.37 14.76
CA VAL A 256 41.00 -7.78 15.83
C VAL A 256 41.34 -9.26 15.62
N PRO A 257 42.60 -9.60 15.32
CA PRO A 257 42.99 -10.97 15.07
C PRO A 257 42.95 -11.80 16.36
N GLY A 258 42.38 -13.00 16.24
CA GLY A 258 42.38 -14.00 17.31
C GLY A 258 43.78 -14.54 17.57
N ILE A 259 44.00 -15.02 18.79
CA ILE A 259 45.29 -15.60 19.24
C ILE A 259 45.22 -17.11 19.45
N GLY A 260 44.03 -17.70 19.32
CA GLY A 260 43.78 -19.08 19.69
C GLY A 260 43.76 -20.05 18.51
N ALA A 261 43.16 -21.21 18.74
CA ALA A 261 43.14 -22.31 17.76
C ALA A 261 42.26 -21.99 16.55
N HIS A 262 41.22 -21.18 16.74
CA HIS A 262 40.25 -20.83 15.70
C HIS A 262 40.46 -19.41 15.13
N LYS A 263 41.67 -18.85 15.22
CA LYS A 263 41.99 -17.49 14.77
C LYS A 263 41.64 -17.17 13.31
N ASP A 264 41.57 -18.18 12.43
CA ASP A 264 41.21 -18.01 11.01
C ASP A 264 39.69 -17.90 10.79
N GLU A 265 38.89 -18.24 11.81
CA GLU A 265 37.44 -18.00 11.83
C GLU A 265 37.13 -16.58 12.31
N ILE A 266 36.10 -15.98 11.74
CA ILE A 266 35.65 -14.62 12.06
C ILE A 266 34.23 -14.65 12.63
N ILE A 267 34.04 -13.96 13.75
CA ILE A 267 32.73 -13.53 14.24
C ILE A 267 32.58 -12.03 13.98
N VAL A 268 31.49 -11.63 13.33
CA VAL A 268 31.17 -10.24 13.06
C VAL A 268 30.32 -9.68 14.20
N VAL A 269 30.68 -8.48 14.67
CA VAL A 269 29.86 -7.65 15.55
C VAL A 269 29.57 -6.34 14.83
N SER A 270 28.31 -6.01 14.63
CA SER A 270 27.88 -4.85 13.86
C SER A 270 26.97 -3.91 14.63
N ALA A 271 27.04 -2.64 14.27
CA ALA A 271 26.08 -1.60 14.62
C ALA A 271 25.98 -0.65 13.42
N TYR A 272 24.96 0.20 13.37
CA TYR A 272 24.82 1.19 12.30
C TYR A 272 25.27 2.58 12.74
N LEU A 273 25.75 3.37 11.78
CA LEU A 273 26.28 4.72 11.98
C LEU A 273 25.21 5.79 11.85
N ASP A 274 24.34 5.59 10.86
CA ASP A 274 23.34 6.57 10.47
C ASP A 274 22.21 6.67 11.49
N SER A 275 21.58 7.82 11.52
CA SER A 275 20.34 8.06 12.23
C SER A 275 19.26 8.47 11.25
N TRP A 276 18.01 8.45 11.69
CA TRP A 276 16.89 8.96 10.87
C TRP A 276 16.11 10.05 11.60
N SER A 277 15.55 10.99 10.85
CA SER A 277 14.63 12.00 11.35
C SER A 277 13.70 12.46 10.24
N ILE A 278 12.45 12.77 10.61
CA ILE A 278 11.49 13.41 9.71
C ILE A 278 11.96 14.76 9.20
N VAL A 279 12.92 15.40 9.89
CA VAL A 279 13.66 16.58 9.43
C VAL A 279 15.10 16.12 9.17
N PRO A 280 15.47 15.73 7.94
CA PRO A 280 16.72 15.00 7.70
C PRO A 280 17.97 15.80 8.08
N ALA A 281 17.89 17.14 8.04
CA ALA A 281 18.96 18.04 8.46
C ALA A 281 19.13 18.19 9.99
N ILE A 282 18.25 17.59 10.79
CA ILE A 282 18.31 17.57 12.26
C ILE A 282 17.98 16.16 12.75
N SER A 283 19.02 15.37 13.02
CA SER A 283 18.91 14.00 13.51
C SER A 283 20.01 13.70 14.52
N PRO A 284 19.84 14.12 15.79
CA PRO A 284 20.81 13.79 16.84
C PRO A 284 20.85 12.28 17.13
N GLY A 285 19.74 11.55 16.91
CA GLY A 285 19.71 10.09 16.86
C GLY A 285 20.31 9.40 18.08
N ALA A 286 19.97 9.82 19.29
CA ALA A 286 20.50 9.23 20.52
C ALA A 286 20.06 7.79 20.72
N THR A 287 18.86 7.42 20.25
CA THR A 287 18.41 6.03 20.24
C THR A 287 19.26 5.20 19.27
N ASP A 288 19.45 5.68 18.04
CA ASP A 288 20.23 5.00 17.00
C ASP A 288 21.72 4.81 17.39
N ALA A 289 22.29 5.73 18.16
CA ALA A 289 23.71 5.71 18.53
C ALA A 289 24.07 4.75 19.68
N GLN A 290 23.10 4.19 20.42
CA GLN A 290 23.41 3.39 21.62
C GLN A 290 24.15 2.09 21.27
N GLY A 291 23.70 1.38 20.23
CA GLY A 291 24.36 0.16 19.74
C GLY A 291 25.80 0.43 19.30
N LEU A 292 26.03 1.54 18.58
CA LEU A 292 27.36 1.95 18.14
C LEU A 292 28.27 2.32 19.32
N ALA A 293 27.77 3.07 20.31
CA ALA A 293 28.54 3.44 21.49
C ALA A 293 29.02 2.21 22.28
N VAL A 294 28.16 1.19 22.42
CA VAL A 294 28.50 -0.10 23.03
C VAL A 294 29.52 -0.87 22.19
N LEU A 295 29.37 -0.87 20.85
CA LEU A 295 30.34 -1.49 19.94
C LEU A 295 31.75 -0.89 20.06
N LEU A 296 31.85 0.43 20.14
CA LEU A 296 33.13 1.14 20.24
C LEU A 296 33.89 0.80 21.52
N ASP A 297 33.19 0.69 22.66
CA ASP A 297 33.83 0.25 23.91
C ASP A 297 34.16 -1.25 23.87
N LEU A 298 33.29 -2.09 23.29
CA LEU A 298 33.55 -3.52 23.11
C LEU A 298 34.79 -3.77 22.22
N ALA A 299 35.01 -2.93 21.20
CA ALA A 299 36.22 -2.97 20.38
C ALA A 299 37.48 -2.63 21.19
N THR A 300 37.39 -1.69 22.12
CA THR A 300 38.48 -1.38 23.07
C THR A 300 38.79 -2.59 23.94
N PHE A 301 37.75 -3.23 24.49
CA PHE A 301 37.89 -4.41 25.34
C PHE A 301 38.55 -5.59 24.59
N LEU A 302 38.03 -5.95 23.41
CA LEU A 302 38.52 -7.11 22.63
C LEU A 302 39.88 -6.86 21.98
N SER A 303 40.27 -5.61 21.72
CA SER A 303 41.62 -5.29 21.26
C SER A 303 42.67 -5.50 22.36
N ARG A 304 42.31 -5.20 23.62
CA ARG A 304 43.19 -5.40 24.79
C ARG A 304 43.20 -6.85 25.28
N HIS A 305 42.04 -7.51 25.24
CA HIS A 305 41.84 -8.90 25.63
C HIS A 305 41.55 -9.72 24.38
N LYS A 306 42.60 -10.16 23.69
CA LYS A 306 42.44 -10.83 22.39
C LYS A 306 41.74 -12.19 22.55
N PRO A 307 40.63 -12.44 21.83
CA PRO A 307 39.89 -13.70 21.89
C PRO A 307 40.59 -14.85 21.15
N ASP A 308 40.06 -16.07 21.28
CA ASP A 308 40.50 -17.24 20.51
C ASP A 308 40.29 -17.05 18.99
N ARG A 309 39.06 -16.72 18.58
CA ARG A 309 38.69 -16.36 17.19
C ARG A 309 38.97 -14.92 16.85
N SER A 310 39.11 -14.61 15.56
CA SER A 310 39.13 -13.22 15.12
C SER A 310 37.75 -12.57 15.23
N VAL A 311 37.70 -11.29 15.60
CA VAL A 311 36.46 -10.50 15.62
C VAL A 311 36.54 -9.38 14.60
N MET A 312 35.51 -9.28 13.77
CA MET A 312 35.35 -8.20 12.80
C MET A 312 34.28 -7.23 13.29
N PHE A 313 34.64 -5.96 13.45
CA PHE A 313 33.71 -4.88 13.73
C PHE A 313 33.25 -4.26 12.42
N VAL A 314 31.94 -4.27 12.18
CA VAL A 314 31.34 -3.70 10.98
C VAL A 314 30.38 -2.59 11.40
N VAL A 315 30.77 -1.34 11.18
CA VAL A 315 29.89 -0.19 11.36
C VAL A 315 29.25 0.13 10.02
N LEU A 316 27.94 -0.10 9.95
CA LEU A 316 27.18 -0.08 8.71
C LEU A 316 26.57 1.30 8.43
N SER A 317 26.39 1.61 7.17
CA SER A 317 25.76 2.85 6.74
C SER A 317 24.53 2.59 5.87
N GLY A 318 23.54 3.46 5.94
CA GLY A 318 22.32 3.31 5.16
C GLY A 318 21.37 2.27 5.74
N HIS A 319 21.33 2.13 7.07
CA HIS A 319 20.41 1.24 7.78
C HIS A 319 18.96 1.58 7.42
N TRP A 320 18.61 2.87 7.48
CA TRP A 320 17.26 3.35 7.20
C TRP A 320 16.91 3.44 5.71
N GLU A 321 17.90 3.27 4.82
CA GLU A 321 17.75 3.17 3.37
C GLU A 321 17.59 1.71 2.90
N GLY A 322 16.85 0.90 3.66
CA GLY A 322 16.59 -0.51 3.35
C GLY A 322 17.81 -1.41 3.56
N LEU A 323 18.48 -1.26 4.71
CA LEU A 323 19.68 -2.03 5.08
C LEU A 323 20.77 -1.98 4.01
N TRP A 324 21.00 -0.81 3.41
CA TRP A 324 21.86 -0.67 2.23
C TRP A 324 23.28 -1.14 2.51
N GLY A 325 23.88 -0.70 3.60
CA GLY A 325 25.23 -1.11 3.99
C GLY A 325 25.34 -2.59 4.28
N ALA A 326 24.37 -3.17 4.99
CA ALA A 326 24.36 -4.60 5.28
C ALA A 326 24.29 -5.41 3.98
N ARG A 327 23.47 -4.98 3.01
CA ARG A 327 23.35 -5.68 1.73
C ARG A 327 24.62 -5.59 0.89
N GLU A 328 25.25 -4.42 0.84
CA GLU A 328 26.54 -4.24 0.14
C GLU A 328 27.66 -5.03 0.80
N TRP A 329 27.68 -5.11 2.13
CA TRP A 329 28.66 -5.90 2.87
C TRP A 329 28.49 -7.40 2.62
N VAL A 330 27.25 -7.92 2.71
CA VAL A 330 26.95 -9.34 2.41
C VAL A 330 27.29 -9.69 0.98
N ASP A 331 27.01 -8.79 0.02
CA ASP A 331 27.36 -9.00 -1.38
C ASP A 331 28.88 -9.08 -1.60
N ARG A 332 29.65 -8.19 -0.96
CA ARG A 332 31.12 -8.10 -1.06
C ARG A 332 31.81 -9.31 -0.43
N HIS A 333 31.30 -9.80 0.70
CA HIS A 333 31.90 -10.92 1.47
C HIS A 333 31.20 -12.26 1.23
N PHE A 334 30.39 -12.37 0.17
CA PHE A 334 29.48 -13.51 -0.03
C PHE A 334 30.17 -14.88 -0.01
N ASP A 335 31.36 -14.98 -0.62
CA ASP A 335 32.11 -16.24 -0.72
C ASP A 335 32.77 -16.65 0.61
N ASP A 336 32.95 -15.69 1.53
CA ASP A 336 33.50 -15.92 2.87
C ASP A 336 32.42 -16.33 3.89
N LEU A 337 31.13 -16.22 3.54
CA LEU A 337 30.02 -16.53 4.46
C LEU A 337 29.94 -18.04 4.73
N GLY A 338 29.89 -18.42 6.01
CA GLY A 338 29.84 -19.81 6.45
C GLY A 338 31.18 -20.56 6.37
N SER A 339 32.06 -20.18 5.44
CA SER A 339 33.42 -20.74 5.31
C SER A 339 34.38 -20.10 6.32
N LYS A 340 34.57 -18.78 6.25
CA LYS A 340 35.44 -17.98 7.11
C LYS A 340 34.65 -17.21 8.16
N ILE A 341 33.56 -16.58 7.75
CA ILE A 341 32.67 -15.80 8.61
C ILE A 341 31.62 -16.74 9.20
N LYS A 342 31.79 -17.07 10.49
CA LYS A 342 31.04 -18.11 11.21
C LYS A 342 29.84 -17.59 11.98
N LEU A 343 29.68 -16.28 12.12
CA LEU A 343 28.54 -15.69 12.84
C LEU A 343 28.48 -14.19 12.58
N PHE A 344 27.27 -13.64 12.48
CA PHE A 344 27.02 -12.20 12.41
C PHE A 344 26.11 -11.74 13.56
N ILE A 345 26.61 -10.84 14.40
CA ILE A 345 25.92 -10.33 15.59
C ILE A 345 25.62 -8.83 15.41
N GLY A 346 24.36 -8.44 15.35
CA GLY A 346 23.95 -7.03 15.32
C GLY A 346 23.68 -6.45 16.72
N LEU A 347 23.90 -5.14 16.89
CA LEU A 347 23.53 -4.36 18.06
C LEU A 347 22.55 -3.26 17.67
N ASP A 348 21.27 -3.43 18.02
CA ASP A 348 20.21 -2.43 17.86
C ASP A 348 19.59 -2.12 19.23
N LEU A 349 20.22 -1.21 19.96
CA LEU A 349 19.92 -0.98 21.37
C LEU A 349 19.15 0.32 21.57
N SER A 350 18.31 0.33 22.59
CA SER A 350 17.67 1.52 23.12
C SER A 350 17.64 1.49 24.65
N SER A 351 17.18 2.59 25.24
CA SER A 351 17.14 2.78 26.68
C SER A 351 15.72 2.88 27.25
N GLY A 352 14.67 2.70 26.45
CA GLY A 352 13.30 2.83 26.93
C GLY A 352 12.92 1.73 27.93
N THR A 353 13.47 0.52 27.75
CA THR A 353 13.41 -0.57 28.72
C THR A 353 14.80 -1.13 29.01
N ASN A 354 14.90 -1.98 30.04
CA ASN A 354 16.09 -2.76 30.34
C ASN A 354 15.98 -4.22 29.83
N ILE A 355 15.03 -4.51 28.92
CA ILE A 355 14.75 -5.86 28.44
C ILE A 355 15.50 -6.08 27.13
N LEU A 356 16.40 -7.06 27.11
CA LEU A 356 17.14 -7.43 25.90
C LEU A 356 16.54 -8.68 25.25
N GLY A 357 16.33 -8.64 23.93
CA GLY A 357 15.86 -9.74 23.10
C GLY A 357 16.88 -10.17 22.05
N LEU A 358 16.93 -11.46 21.72
CA LEU A 358 17.71 -11.99 20.61
C LEU A 358 16.81 -12.27 19.40
N HIS A 359 17.13 -11.67 18.26
CA HIS A 359 16.33 -11.76 17.03
C HIS A 359 17.18 -12.26 15.86
N HIS A 360 16.69 -13.25 15.11
CA HIS A 360 17.34 -13.75 13.88
C HIS A 360 16.75 -13.13 12.60
N THR A 361 15.55 -12.56 12.73
CA THR A 361 14.76 -11.93 11.67
C THR A 361 14.06 -10.68 12.23
N GLY A 362 13.81 -9.71 11.36
CA GLY A 362 13.07 -8.48 11.63
C GLY A 362 11.88 -8.36 10.68
N GLY A 363 11.58 -7.14 10.26
CA GLY A 363 10.51 -6.82 9.30
C GLY A 363 10.97 -6.80 7.84
N THR A 364 12.27 -6.75 7.58
CA THR A 364 12.81 -6.45 6.24
C THR A 364 12.59 -7.58 5.25
N TYR A 365 12.81 -8.83 5.69
CA TYR A 365 12.62 -10.02 4.88
C TYR A 365 11.66 -11.00 5.54
N THR A 366 10.79 -11.62 4.73
CA THR A 366 9.83 -12.62 5.19
C THR A 366 10.24 -14.03 4.80
N TYR A 367 9.80 -15.02 5.57
CA TYR A 367 10.13 -16.44 5.38
C TYR A 367 8.85 -17.26 5.44
N ARG A 368 8.69 -18.23 4.56
CA ARG A 368 7.47 -19.05 4.50
C ARG A 368 7.57 -20.23 5.47
N TYR A 369 8.76 -20.81 5.66
CA TYR A 369 9.03 -21.84 6.67
C TYR A 369 9.88 -21.32 7.84
N ILE A 370 9.44 -20.23 8.48
CA ILE A 370 10.14 -19.59 9.60
C ILE A 370 10.47 -20.55 10.75
N GLU A 371 9.61 -21.54 11.04
CA GLU A 371 9.87 -22.53 12.10
C GLU A 371 11.08 -23.40 11.79
N THR A 372 11.33 -23.71 10.51
CA THR A 372 12.55 -24.44 10.09
C THR A 372 13.79 -23.57 10.27
N LEU A 373 13.72 -22.27 9.93
CA LEU A 373 14.82 -21.35 10.19
C LEU A 373 15.14 -21.26 11.68
N ARG A 374 14.13 -21.27 12.55
CA ARG A 374 14.32 -21.22 14.02
C ARG A 374 15.09 -22.41 14.57
N THR A 375 14.90 -23.62 14.03
CA THR A 375 15.63 -24.80 14.52
C THR A 375 17.13 -24.72 14.26
N HIS A 376 17.57 -23.88 13.31
CA HIS A 376 19.00 -23.65 13.06
C HIS A 376 19.69 -22.95 14.25
N TYR A 377 18.92 -22.34 15.16
CA TYR A 377 19.44 -21.59 16.30
C TYR A 377 19.32 -22.33 17.64
N THR A 378 18.85 -23.58 17.64
CA THR A 378 18.66 -24.36 18.89
C THR A 378 19.93 -24.42 19.73
N TRP A 379 21.09 -24.70 19.12
CA TRP A 379 22.38 -24.70 19.81
C TRP A 379 22.67 -23.35 20.48
N LEU A 380 22.48 -22.24 19.77
CA LEU A 380 22.75 -20.90 20.28
C LEU A 380 21.87 -20.57 21.50
N ILE A 381 20.56 -20.84 21.40
CA ILE A 381 19.63 -20.59 22.50
C ILE A 381 19.94 -21.47 23.70
N GLU A 382 20.29 -22.73 23.49
CA GLU A 382 20.74 -23.62 24.57
C GLU A 382 22.05 -23.14 25.23
N ARG A 383 23.03 -22.65 24.45
CA ARG A 383 24.28 -22.10 25.00
C ARG A 383 24.05 -20.82 25.83
N ILE A 384 23.15 -19.96 25.39
CA ILE A 384 22.89 -18.66 26.05
C ILE A 384 21.94 -18.81 27.24
N PHE A 385 20.76 -19.38 27.01
CA PHE A 385 19.65 -19.42 27.98
C PHE A 385 19.45 -20.77 28.66
N GLY A 386 20.08 -21.84 28.15
CA GLY A 386 19.98 -23.17 28.74
C GLY A 386 20.66 -23.29 30.10
N THR A 387 20.33 -24.36 30.83
CA THR A 387 20.86 -24.62 32.17
C THR A 387 22.39 -24.73 32.17
N GLY A 388 23.05 -23.94 33.00
CA GLY A 388 24.52 -23.83 33.03
C GLY A 388 25.12 -23.01 31.87
N GLY A 389 24.30 -22.48 30.96
CA GLY A 389 24.73 -21.62 29.87
C GLY A 389 25.22 -20.24 30.34
N TYR A 390 25.41 -19.33 29.39
CA TYR A 390 25.98 -18.01 29.68
C TYR A 390 25.14 -17.19 30.66
N LYS A 391 23.81 -17.23 30.54
CA LYS A 391 22.90 -16.54 31.47
C LYS A 391 23.17 -16.96 32.91
N ASP A 392 23.21 -18.26 33.18
CA ASP A 392 23.40 -18.79 34.54
C ASP A 392 24.78 -18.42 35.09
N ALA A 393 25.82 -18.45 34.24
CA ALA A 393 27.15 -18.00 34.62
C ALA A 393 27.17 -16.51 35.01
N MET A 394 26.46 -15.65 34.27
CA MET A 394 26.32 -14.24 34.63
C MET A 394 25.49 -14.04 35.90
N GLN A 395 24.41 -14.81 36.11
CA GLN A 395 23.59 -14.75 37.32
C GLN A 395 24.37 -15.11 38.59
N ARG A 396 25.38 -15.99 38.50
CA ARG A 396 26.28 -16.28 39.63
C ARG A 396 27.12 -15.08 40.05
N ILE A 397 27.37 -14.14 39.13
CA ILE A 397 28.20 -12.94 39.36
C ILE A 397 27.33 -11.72 39.69
N LEU A 398 26.31 -11.46 38.87
CA LEU A 398 25.46 -10.26 38.93
C LEU A 398 24.20 -10.44 39.78
N GLY A 399 23.92 -11.66 40.24
CA GLY A 399 22.79 -12.01 41.08
C GLY A 399 21.71 -12.84 40.36
N PRO A 400 20.92 -13.61 41.12
CA PRO A 400 20.03 -14.63 40.58
C PRO A 400 18.88 -14.10 39.71
N LYS A 401 18.52 -12.81 39.85
CA LYS A 401 17.47 -12.16 39.06
C LYS A 401 17.99 -11.51 37.76
N TYR A 402 19.31 -11.47 37.56
CA TYR A 402 19.87 -10.86 36.36
C TYR A 402 19.39 -11.57 35.09
N ALA A 403 19.03 -10.82 34.06
CA ALA A 403 18.53 -11.33 32.77
C ALA A 403 17.30 -12.27 32.85
N GLU A 404 16.55 -12.30 33.97
CA GLU A 404 15.36 -13.15 34.12
C GLU A 404 14.24 -12.79 33.12
N ASN A 405 14.18 -11.52 32.73
CA ASN A 405 13.21 -10.96 31.79
C ASN A 405 13.75 -10.83 30.36
N PHE A 406 14.99 -11.28 30.09
CA PHE A 406 15.54 -11.24 28.73
C PHE A 406 14.87 -12.28 27.85
N LEU A 407 14.81 -12.02 26.54
CA LEU A 407 13.96 -12.76 25.64
C LEU A 407 14.78 -13.51 24.60
N ASP A 408 14.52 -14.80 24.47
CA ASP A 408 14.77 -15.50 23.22
C ASP A 408 13.62 -15.21 22.26
N ARG A 409 13.83 -14.29 21.31
CA ARG A 409 12.85 -13.99 20.24
C ARG A 409 13.14 -14.77 18.96
N ILE A 410 14.09 -15.71 19.01
CA ILE A 410 14.37 -16.65 17.94
C ILE A 410 13.43 -17.84 18.07
N THR A 411 13.56 -18.63 19.13
CA THR A 411 12.73 -19.83 19.35
C THR A 411 11.57 -19.61 20.30
N ASN A 412 11.52 -18.46 20.99
CA ASN A 412 10.51 -18.16 22.02
C ASN A 412 10.50 -19.21 23.15
N ALA A 413 11.68 -19.77 23.47
CA ALA A 413 11.84 -20.76 24.54
C ALA A 413 12.07 -20.11 25.92
N TYR A 414 12.57 -18.87 25.94
CA TYR A 414 12.91 -18.14 27.17
C TYR A 414 12.38 -16.70 27.17
N PRO A 415 11.80 -16.21 28.29
CA PRO A 415 11.47 -16.97 29.50
C PRO A 415 10.32 -17.95 29.22
N ARG A 416 10.16 -18.96 30.08
CA ARG A 416 9.04 -19.90 29.97
C ARG A 416 7.72 -19.12 29.99
N GLY A 417 6.84 -19.35 29.02
CA GLY A 417 5.57 -18.63 28.91
C GLY A 417 5.52 -17.54 27.83
N ILE A 418 6.67 -17.15 27.26
CA ILE A 418 6.73 -16.03 26.29
C ILE A 418 5.96 -16.30 25.00
N GLN A 419 5.84 -17.57 24.59
CA GLN A 419 5.05 -17.96 23.43
C GLN A 419 3.55 -17.70 23.62
N GLN A 420 3.04 -17.82 24.86
CA GLN A 420 1.64 -17.55 25.21
C GLN A 420 1.35 -16.06 25.38
N MET A 421 2.37 -15.26 25.72
CA MET A 421 2.25 -13.82 25.98
C MET A 421 3.39 -13.05 25.31
N PRO A 422 3.40 -12.95 23.97
CA PRO A 422 4.45 -12.22 23.27
C PRO A 422 4.42 -10.74 23.64
N MET A 423 5.60 -10.17 23.94
CA MET A 423 5.72 -8.74 24.21
C MET A 423 5.43 -7.91 22.94
N LEU A 424 4.95 -6.70 23.14
CA LEU A 424 4.54 -5.80 22.07
C LEU A 424 5.75 -4.99 21.59
N GLU A 425 6.19 -5.24 20.35
CA GLU A 425 7.21 -4.44 19.67
C GLU A 425 6.53 -3.35 18.85
N ALA A 426 7.00 -2.11 18.96
CA ALA A 426 6.44 -1.01 18.18
C ALA A 426 6.78 -1.17 16.69
N GLN A 427 5.85 -0.82 15.80
CA GLN A 427 6.06 -0.90 14.36
C GLN A 427 7.33 -0.15 13.94
N GLY A 428 8.10 -0.71 13.00
CA GLY A 428 9.34 -0.10 12.48
C GLY A 428 10.50 0.02 13.48
N THR A 429 10.48 -0.80 14.53
CA THR A 429 11.65 -1.01 15.42
C THR A 429 12.38 -2.33 15.12
N LEU A 430 11.72 -3.27 14.44
CA LEU A 430 12.31 -4.57 14.09
C LEU A 430 12.94 -4.49 12.69
N THR A 431 14.06 -3.79 12.57
CA THR A 431 14.83 -3.67 11.31
C THR A 431 16.26 -3.97 11.66
N PHE A 432 16.80 -5.10 11.20
CA PHE A 432 18.12 -5.54 11.66
C PHE A 432 19.06 -5.78 10.50
N ASP A 433 20.25 -5.18 10.57
CA ASP A 433 21.29 -5.39 9.57
C ASP A 433 21.69 -6.87 9.42
N SER A 434 21.59 -7.65 10.50
CA SER A 434 21.83 -9.09 10.49
C SER A 434 20.88 -9.85 9.56
N GLU A 435 19.71 -9.30 9.22
CA GLU A 435 18.75 -9.96 8.33
C GLU A 435 19.32 -10.20 6.93
N ALA A 436 20.20 -9.33 6.43
CA ALA A 436 20.85 -9.52 5.12
C ALA A 436 21.70 -10.80 5.11
N TYR A 437 22.44 -11.07 6.21
CA TYR A 437 23.20 -12.31 6.38
C TYR A 437 22.25 -13.50 6.53
N THR A 438 21.23 -13.39 7.38
CA THR A 438 20.22 -14.45 7.57
C THR A 438 19.56 -14.82 6.24
N LEU A 439 19.25 -13.86 5.37
CA LEU A 439 18.68 -14.11 4.05
C LEU A 439 19.63 -14.90 3.15
N ALA A 440 20.91 -14.50 3.11
CA ALA A 440 21.91 -15.15 2.27
C ALA A 440 22.15 -16.60 2.73
N CYS A 441 22.34 -16.81 4.03
CA CYS A 441 22.79 -18.06 4.61
C CYS A 441 21.66 -18.98 5.10
N TYR A 442 20.44 -18.46 5.27
CA TYR A 442 19.32 -19.11 5.94
C TYR A 442 19.68 -19.60 7.35
N GLY A 443 20.31 -18.71 8.11
CA GLY A 443 20.84 -19.01 9.44
C GLY A 443 22.07 -18.15 9.75
N GLY A 444 22.58 -18.29 10.98
CA GLY A 444 23.91 -17.81 11.31
C GLY A 444 24.08 -16.33 11.63
N ALA A 445 22.97 -15.62 11.83
CA ALA A 445 23.01 -14.25 12.29
C ALA A 445 21.91 -13.95 13.30
N PHE A 446 22.20 -13.09 14.25
CA PHE A 446 21.20 -12.57 15.18
C PHE A 446 21.55 -11.15 15.62
N THR A 447 20.58 -10.44 16.17
CA THR A 447 20.72 -9.08 16.70
C THR A 447 20.26 -9.05 18.15
N PHE A 448 21.07 -8.39 18.98
CA PHE A 448 20.66 -7.93 20.31
C PHE A 448 19.80 -6.68 20.13
N HIS A 449 18.54 -6.79 20.52
CA HIS A 449 17.53 -5.75 20.39
C HIS A 449 16.94 -5.40 21.75
N THR A 450 16.82 -4.12 22.09
CA THR A 450 16.06 -3.74 23.29
C THR A 450 14.56 -3.92 23.02
N SER A 451 13.99 -4.92 23.68
CA SER A 451 12.62 -5.39 23.47
C SER A 451 11.60 -4.68 24.34
N ASN A 452 10.33 -4.75 23.93
CA ASN A 452 9.19 -4.13 24.63
C ASN A 452 9.35 -2.59 24.81
N ASP A 453 10.06 -1.96 23.88
CA ASP A 453 10.29 -0.51 23.86
C ASP A 453 9.57 0.14 22.67
N PHE A 454 8.78 1.18 22.94
CA PHE A 454 8.13 1.97 21.90
C PHE A 454 9.08 2.92 21.16
N ARG A 455 10.29 3.16 21.72
CA ARG A 455 11.30 4.10 21.21
C ARG A 455 10.68 5.46 20.89
N ILE A 456 9.99 6.04 21.87
CA ILE A 456 9.09 7.20 21.68
C ILE A 456 9.76 8.46 21.13
N TRP A 457 11.09 8.58 21.26
CA TRP A 457 11.89 9.72 20.78
C TRP A 457 12.56 9.47 19.43
N MET A 458 12.81 8.21 19.07
CA MET A 458 13.51 7.82 17.85
C MET A 458 12.81 8.43 16.63
N LYS A 459 13.57 8.80 15.60
CA LYS A 459 13.06 9.38 14.34
C LYS A 459 12.54 10.82 14.44
N THR A 460 12.87 11.52 15.53
CA THR A 460 12.48 12.91 15.76
C THR A 460 13.71 13.82 15.87
N PRO A 461 13.56 15.14 15.61
CA PRO A 461 14.60 16.12 15.92
C PRO A 461 14.94 16.23 17.42
N ASN A 462 14.07 15.70 18.30
CA ASN A 462 14.22 15.74 19.75
C ASN A 462 14.90 14.49 20.35
N ASP A 463 15.39 13.55 19.53
CA ASP A 463 16.09 12.34 19.98
C ASP A 463 17.52 12.64 20.49
N GLY A 464 17.61 13.40 21.57
CA GLY A 464 18.86 13.87 22.18
C GLY A 464 19.36 13.00 23.34
N LEU A 465 20.58 13.26 23.79
CA LEU A 465 21.23 12.55 24.89
C LEU A 465 20.43 12.64 26.21
N ASP A 466 19.71 13.73 26.43
CA ASP A 466 18.86 13.97 27.60
C ASP A 466 17.71 12.96 27.71
N LYS A 467 17.36 12.28 26.62
CA LYS A 467 16.31 11.26 26.57
C LYS A 467 16.81 9.85 26.89
N VAL A 468 18.12 9.66 27.04
CA VAL A 468 18.73 8.34 27.27
C VAL A 468 18.66 7.97 28.74
N ASN A 469 18.06 6.81 29.04
CA ASN A 469 18.11 6.21 30.37
C ASN A 469 19.32 5.27 30.47
N PHE A 470 20.40 5.75 31.07
CA PHE A 470 21.64 5.00 31.20
C PHE A 470 21.52 3.75 32.09
N ASP A 471 20.64 3.75 33.10
CA ASP A 471 20.47 2.57 33.96
C ASP A 471 19.90 1.40 33.17
N ASN A 472 18.91 1.69 32.31
CA ASN A 472 18.32 0.71 31.41
C ASN A 472 19.32 0.19 30.37
N LEU A 473 20.11 1.08 29.76
CA LEU A 473 21.13 0.69 28.79
C LEU A 473 22.23 -0.15 29.45
N PHE A 474 22.78 0.31 30.57
CA PHE A 474 23.89 -0.34 31.26
C PHE A 474 23.52 -1.68 31.88
N TYR A 475 22.25 -1.92 32.20
CA TYR A 475 21.78 -3.25 32.60
C TYR A 475 21.94 -4.30 31.48
N GLN A 476 21.85 -3.89 30.21
CA GLN A 476 21.94 -4.78 29.05
C GLN A 476 23.40 -5.07 28.64
N VAL A 477 24.32 -4.13 28.86
CA VAL A 477 25.71 -4.19 28.38
C VAL A 477 26.49 -5.44 28.84
N PRO A 478 26.47 -5.85 30.14
CA PRO A 478 27.20 -7.04 30.58
C PRO A 478 26.81 -8.32 29.84
N PHE A 479 25.52 -8.47 29.50
CA PHE A 479 25.04 -9.65 28.80
C PHE A 479 25.58 -9.74 27.37
N ILE A 480 25.62 -8.60 26.68
CA ILE A 480 26.17 -8.49 25.33
C ILE A 480 27.66 -8.83 25.36
N TYR A 481 28.44 -8.20 26.25
CA TYR A 481 29.89 -8.42 26.36
C TYR A 481 30.20 -9.88 26.65
N CYS A 482 29.57 -10.45 27.68
CA CYS A 482 29.84 -11.82 28.09
C CYS A 482 29.39 -12.83 27.02
N THR A 483 28.28 -12.59 26.32
CA THR A 483 27.82 -13.51 25.27
C THR A 483 28.73 -13.45 24.04
N VAL A 484 29.14 -12.25 23.59
CA VAL A 484 30.11 -12.11 22.50
C VAL A 484 31.44 -12.77 22.89
N TRP A 485 31.93 -12.51 24.11
CA TRP A 485 33.15 -13.15 24.64
C TRP A 485 33.04 -14.67 24.67
N GLY A 486 31.94 -15.21 25.19
CA GLY A 486 31.69 -16.65 25.25
C GLY A 486 31.73 -17.30 23.87
N LEU A 487 30.98 -16.72 22.91
CA LEU A 487 30.92 -17.22 21.54
C LEU A 487 32.29 -17.20 20.84
N LEU A 488 33.10 -16.18 21.08
CA LEU A 488 34.45 -16.08 20.55
C LEU A 488 35.38 -17.22 21.05
N HIS A 489 35.08 -17.82 22.20
CA HIS A 489 35.87 -18.88 22.85
C HIS A 489 35.23 -20.28 22.78
N GLU A 490 34.12 -20.45 22.06
CA GLU A 490 33.54 -21.78 21.88
C GLU A 490 34.50 -22.72 21.14
N PRO A 491 34.51 -24.04 21.40
CA PRO A 491 35.32 -24.95 20.59
C PRO A 491 34.81 -25.09 19.15
N PHE A 492 33.52 -24.81 18.92
CA PHE A 492 32.91 -24.79 17.59
C PHE A 492 31.64 -23.94 17.61
N ILE A 493 31.30 -23.34 16.47
CA ILE A 493 30.03 -22.65 16.26
C ILE A 493 29.10 -23.59 15.49
N ASN A 494 28.11 -24.18 16.16
CA ASN A 494 27.16 -25.11 15.54
C ASN A 494 25.87 -24.40 15.13
N LEU A 495 26.00 -23.51 14.14
CA LEU A 495 24.89 -22.85 13.49
C LEU A 495 24.93 -23.25 11.99
N PRO A 496 23.83 -23.77 11.40
CA PRO A 496 23.77 -24.07 9.97
C PRO A 496 23.74 -22.81 9.09
N HIS A 497 24.76 -22.64 8.25
CA HIS A 497 24.91 -21.48 7.34
C HIS A 497 25.20 -22.02 5.95
N SER A 498 24.37 -21.70 4.96
CA SER A 498 24.56 -22.18 3.59
C SER A 498 24.20 -21.04 2.63
N PRO A 499 25.19 -20.21 2.24
CA PRO A 499 24.95 -19.06 1.39
C PRO A 499 24.41 -19.47 0.02
N GLN A 500 23.38 -18.77 -0.47
CA GLN A 500 22.80 -18.96 -1.80
C GLN A 500 22.44 -17.61 -2.44
N ARG A 501 22.78 -17.44 -3.72
CA ARG A 501 22.35 -16.26 -4.51
C ARG A 501 20.89 -16.36 -4.95
N PHE A 502 20.45 -17.57 -5.26
CA PHE A 502 19.07 -17.87 -5.65
C PHE A 502 18.64 -19.21 -5.08
N ASP A 503 17.37 -19.32 -4.69
CA ASP A 503 16.78 -20.55 -4.16
C ASP A 503 15.45 -20.83 -4.87
N THR A 504 15.34 -22.01 -5.46
CA THR A 504 14.14 -22.46 -6.19
C THR A 504 12.92 -22.65 -5.30
N LEU A 505 13.11 -22.82 -3.98
CA LEU A 505 12.00 -22.92 -3.02
C LEU A 505 11.51 -21.56 -2.53
N GLY A 506 12.30 -20.50 -2.74
CA GLY A 506 11.96 -19.15 -2.28
C GLY A 506 12.04 -18.94 -0.76
N GLU A 507 12.80 -19.78 -0.04
CA GLU A 507 13.01 -19.59 1.40
C GLU A 507 14.20 -18.68 1.69
N ARG A 508 15.22 -18.73 0.85
CA ARG A 508 16.43 -17.91 0.95
C ARG A 508 16.84 -17.34 -0.41
N GLY A 509 17.99 -16.70 -0.47
CA GLY A 509 18.57 -16.23 -1.72
C GLY A 509 18.81 -14.74 -1.72
N PHE A 510 20.05 -14.38 -2.00
CA PHE A 510 20.54 -13.01 -2.00
C PHE A 510 20.76 -12.52 -3.45
N SER A 511 19.65 -12.33 -4.18
CA SER A 511 19.68 -12.09 -5.63
C SER A 511 19.91 -10.61 -5.98
N THR A 512 20.42 -10.38 -7.17
CA THR A 512 20.61 -9.06 -7.78
C THR A 512 19.46 -8.74 -8.74
N LEU A 513 18.76 -7.65 -8.48
CA LEU A 513 17.72 -7.08 -9.33
C LEU A 513 18.30 -5.92 -10.15
N LYS A 514 18.11 -5.97 -11.47
CA LYS A 514 18.41 -4.87 -12.39
C LYS A 514 17.11 -4.25 -12.87
N ILE A 515 16.90 -2.98 -12.60
CA ILE A 515 15.73 -2.23 -13.08
C ILE A 515 16.17 -1.41 -14.27
N ARG A 516 15.41 -1.46 -15.37
CA ARG A 516 15.61 -0.60 -16.54
C ARG A 516 14.36 0.21 -16.81
N VAL A 517 14.51 1.54 -16.86
CA VAL A 517 13.42 2.46 -17.20
C VAL A 517 13.26 2.54 -18.71
N THR A 518 12.01 2.45 -19.18
CA THR A 518 11.68 2.37 -20.60
C THR A 518 10.49 3.26 -20.98
N VAL A 519 10.34 3.55 -22.26
CA VAL A 519 9.20 4.25 -22.86
C VAL A 519 8.68 3.42 -24.01
N TYR A 520 7.36 3.23 -24.08
CA TYR A 520 6.76 2.51 -25.19
C TYR A 520 6.81 3.33 -26.48
N ASN A 521 7.39 2.75 -27.52
CA ASN A 521 7.50 3.35 -28.83
C ASN A 521 6.41 2.82 -29.75
N LEU A 522 5.45 3.68 -30.09
CA LEU A 522 4.31 3.35 -30.96
C LEU A 522 4.72 2.95 -32.39
N THR A 523 5.87 3.41 -32.88
CA THR A 523 6.34 3.12 -34.23
C THR A 523 6.97 1.73 -34.33
N THR A 524 7.72 1.31 -33.31
CA THR A 524 8.40 0.00 -33.29
C THR A 524 7.61 -1.07 -32.53
N ALA A 525 6.55 -0.67 -31.82
CA ALA A 525 5.80 -1.50 -30.87
C ALA A 525 6.70 -2.16 -29.80
N TYR A 526 7.73 -1.44 -29.34
CA TYR A 526 8.73 -1.92 -28.39
C TYR A 526 9.03 -0.92 -27.27
N TRP A 527 9.59 -1.39 -26.15
CA TRP A 527 9.97 -0.56 -25.00
C TRP A 527 11.42 -0.11 -25.11
N ASP A 528 11.61 1.14 -25.52
CA ASP A 528 12.92 1.77 -25.66
C ASP A 528 13.46 2.24 -24.31
N ALA A 529 14.76 2.05 -24.04
CA ALA A 529 15.38 2.50 -22.79
C ALA A 529 15.36 4.04 -22.64
N PHE A 530 15.08 4.52 -21.44
CA PHE A 530 15.15 5.94 -21.08
C PHE A 530 16.59 6.32 -20.69
N THR A 531 17.41 6.65 -21.69
CA THR A 531 18.85 6.92 -21.50
C THR A 531 19.17 8.41 -21.64
N LYS A 532 20.33 8.82 -21.12
CA LYS A 532 20.91 10.16 -21.35
C LYS A 532 21.05 10.51 -22.83
N SER A 533 21.36 9.54 -23.69
CA SER A 533 21.48 9.78 -25.14
C SER A 533 20.15 10.17 -25.81
N ARG A 534 19.03 9.63 -25.31
CA ARG A 534 17.68 9.90 -25.83
C ARG A 534 17.00 11.07 -25.12
N TYR A 535 17.31 11.28 -23.84
CA TYR A 535 16.69 12.28 -22.96
C TYR A 535 17.75 13.05 -22.15
N PRO A 536 18.63 13.85 -22.78
CA PRO A 536 19.80 14.46 -22.14
C PRO A 536 19.46 15.40 -20.99
N ASP A 537 18.32 16.07 -21.06
CA ASP A 537 17.88 17.05 -20.05
C ASP A 537 17.06 16.42 -18.92
N LEU A 538 16.54 15.20 -19.11
CA LEU A 538 15.58 14.59 -18.18
C LEU A 538 16.13 13.40 -17.40
N TRP A 539 17.16 12.71 -17.89
CA TRP A 539 17.71 11.50 -17.22
C TRP A 539 18.19 11.78 -15.79
N LYS A 540 18.65 13.01 -15.52
CA LYS A 540 19.04 13.43 -14.18
C LYS A 540 17.82 13.44 -13.24
N ASP A 541 16.67 13.86 -13.72
CA ASP A 541 15.44 14.03 -12.94
C ASP A 541 14.66 12.72 -12.75
N LEU A 542 15.20 11.61 -13.26
CA LEU A 542 14.63 10.28 -13.13
C LEU A 542 14.92 9.69 -11.75
N ILE A 543 13.87 9.36 -11.01
CA ILE A 543 13.92 8.67 -9.71
C ILE A 543 13.09 7.38 -9.83
N ILE A 544 13.63 6.30 -9.32
CA ILE A 544 12.98 4.99 -9.18
C ILE A 544 12.64 4.79 -7.71
N HIS A 545 11.40 4.42 -7.42
CA HIS A 545 11.02 3.82 -6.16
C HIS A 545 10.98 2.30 -6.31
N PHE A 546 11.66 1.60 -5.43
CA PHE A 546 11.61 0.14 -5.36
C PHE A 546 11.08 -0.28 -4.00
N THR A 547 10.17 -1.25 -3.99
CA THR A 547 9.80 -1.99 -2.78
C THR A 547 9.64 -3.49 -3.01
N SER A 548 9.97 -4.31 -2.01
CA SER A 548 9.75 -5.76 -2.02
C SER A 548 8.68 -6.20 -1.00
N VAL A 549 7.85 -7.14 -1.43
CA VAL A 549 6.63 -7.64 -0.77
C VAL A 549 6.99 -8.81 0.16
N GLY A 550 7.32 -8.43 1.39
CA GLY A 550 6.84 -9.08 2.62
C GLY A 550 5.86 -8.18 3.40
N ALA A 551 5.51 -7.02 2.82
CA ALA A 551 4.97 -5.86 3.51
C ALA A 551 3.77 -5.22 2.78
N THR A 552 2.87 -6.01 2.17
CA THR A 552 1.70 -5.46 1.44
C THR A 552 0.73 -4.65 2.31
N THR A 553 0.77 -4.79 3.63
CA THR A 553 0.00 -3.93 4.55
C THR A 553 0.77 -2.71 5.05
N PHE A 554 2.07 -2.59 4.75
CA PHE A 554 3.00 -1.77 5.55
C PHE A 554 3.87 -0.79 4.75
N SER A 555 4.05 -0.94 3.43
CA SER A 555 4.67 0.11 2.57
C SER A 555 3.81 1.38 2.41
N MET A 556 2.63 1.42 3.04
CA MET A 556 1.62 2.47 2.88
C MET A 556 1.91 3.77 3.65
N LEU A 557 3.00 3.82 4.45
CA LEU A 557 3.43 5.04 5.17
C LEU A 557 4.44 5.89 4.37
N GLY A 558 4.95 5.38 3.25
CA GLY A 558 5.74 6.18 2.29
C GLY A 558 7.22 6.32 2.60
N THR A 559 7.71 5.60 3.62
CA THR A 559 9.13 5.48 3.91
C THR A 559 9.41 4.16 4.66
N SER A 560 10.30 3.33 4.11
CA SER A 560 10.81 2.09 4.73
C SER A 560 11.36 2.32 6.13
N ALA A 561 11.99 3.47 6.35
CA ALA A 561 12.56 3.85 7.62
C ALA A 561 11.51 3.78 8.73
N LEU A 562 10.22 3.97 8.45
CA LEU A 562 9.19 3.92 9.48
C LEU A 562 8.67 2.51 9.79
N VAL A 563 8.89 1.51 8.94
CA VAL A 563 8.15 0.23 9.04
C VAL A 563 9.03 -1.01 8.94
N GLY A 564 10.27 -0.88 8.46
CA GLY A 564 11.21 -1.99 8.34
C GLY A 564 10.89 -2.89 7.15
N ALA A 565 11.18 -2.41 5.93
CA ALA A 565 10.99 -3.13 4.68
C ALA A 565 12.09 -2.74 3.69
N LEU A 566 12.32 -3.55 2.65
CA LEU A 566 13.02 -3.07 1.47
C LEU A 566 12.12 -2.07 0.74
N ASP A 567 12.30 -0.79 1.03
CA ASP A 567 11.71 0.35 0.31
C ASP A 567 12.77 1.45 0.20
N MET A 568 13.00 1.92 -1.01
CA MET A 568 14.13 2.79 -1.32
C MET A 568 13.90 3.60 -2.58
N MET A 569 14.49 4.80 -2.56
CA MET A 569 14.61 5.66 -3.73
C MET A 569 15.97 5.42 -4.38
N ILE A 570 16.00 5.40 -5.69
CA ILE A 570 17.21 5.14 -6.46
C ILE A 570 17.23 6.06 -7.67
N ARG A 571 18.33 6.79 -7.84
CA ARG A 571 18.59 7.50 -9.09
C ARG A 571 19.42 6.58 -10.01
N PRO A 572 18.88 6.20 -11.17
CA PRO A 572 19.57 5.32 -12.09
C PRO A 572 20.79 5.99 -12.71
N ASP A 573 21.61 5.17 -13.36
CA ASP A 573 22.77 5.60 -14.14
C ASP A 573 22.37 6.31 -15.45
N GLU A 574 23.36 6.67 -16.27
CA GLU A 574 23.11 7.33 -17.56
C GLU A 574 22.44 6.44 -18.61
N ASN A 575 22.36 5.13 -18.38
CA ASN A 575 21.64 4.16 -19.20
C ASN A 575 20.19 3.96 -18.72
N GLY A 576 19.75 4.67 -17.68
CA GLY A 576 18.44 4.50 -17.09
C GLY A 576 18.30 3.17 -16.33
N GLU A 577 19.42 2.64 -15.83
CA GLU A 577 19.48 1.39 -15.08
C GLU A 577 19.80 1.61 -13.60
N ALA A 578 19.19 0.79 -12.75
CA ALA A 578 19.48 0.70 -11.32
C ALA A 578 19.74 -0.75 -10.92
N VAL A 579 20.71 -0.96 -10.03
CA VAL A 579 21.07 -2.29 -9.52
C VAL A 579 20.78 -2.36 -8.03
N ILE A 580 20.02 -3.36 -7.62
CA ILE A 580 19.65 -3.61 -6.22
C ILE A 580 20.12 -5.01 -5.85
N LYS A 581 20.99 -5.10 -4.86
CA LYS A 581 21.53 -6.36 -4.34
C LYS A 581 20.68 -6.85 -3.17
N GLY A 582 20.70 -8.14 -2.88
CA GLY A 582 20.05 -8.69 -1.69
C GLY A 582 18.53 -8.73 -1.74
N VAL A 583 17.94 -8.93 -2.92
CA VAL A 583 16.50 -9.14 -3.05
C VAL A 583 16.20 -10.63 -2.95
N LYS A 584 15.21 -11.00 -2.12
CA LYS A 584 14.86 -12.41 -1.88
C LYS A 584 14.25 -13.08 -3.12
N SER A 585 14.65 -14.32 -3.41
CA SER A 585 14.06 -15.18 -4.46
C SER A 585 12.53 -15.29 -4.28
N PHE A 586 11.78 -15.12 -5.37
CA PHE A 586 10.31 -15.14 -5.42
C PHE A 586 9.60 -14.11 -4.52
N SER A 587 10.32 -13.15 -3.93
CA SER A 587 9.67 -12.00 -3.30
C SER A 587 8.93 -11.20 -4.37
N SER A 588 7.71 -10.77 -4.06
CA SER A 588 7.02 -9.88 -5.01
C SER A 588 7.65 -8.50 -4.93
N ILE A 589 7.66 -7.76 -6.02
CA ILE A 589 8.31 -6.44 -6.08
C ILE A 589 7.35 -5.44 -6.72
N MET A 590 7.45 -4.20 -6.28
CA MET A 590 6.81 -3.05 -6.91
C MET A 590 7.90 -2.06 -7.27
N VAL A 591 7.89 -1.63 -8.53
CA VAL A 591 8.84 -0.68 -9.07
C VAL A 591 8.05 0.44 -9.73
N GLU A 592 8.33 1.66 -9.33
CA GLU A 592 7.73 2.86 -9.90
C GLU A 592 8.85 3.81 -10.30
N ALA A 593 8.67 4.53 -11.41
CA ALA A 593 9.65 5.47 -11.93
C ALA A 593 8.97 6.79 -12.31
N TYR A 594 9.64 7.89 -11.98
CA TYR A 594 9.12 9.24 -12.18
C TYR A 594 10.22 10.16 -12.68
N VAL A 595 9.85 11.13 -13.51
CA VAL A 595 10.71 12.28 -13.82
C VAL A 595 10.19 13.46 -13.05
N VAL A 596 10.88 13.83 -11.97
CA VAL A 596 10.51 14.93 -11.06
C VAL A 596 11.46 16.10 -11.29
N ASN A 597 10.94 17.22 -11.76
CA ASN A 597 11.74 18.42 -12.00
C ASN A 597 12.38 18.89 -10.70
N ARG A 598 13.70 19.00 -10.67
CA ARG A 598 14.47 19.32 -9.45
C ARG A 598 14.34 20.75 -8.95
N THR A 599 13.88 21.67 -9.80
CA THR A 599 13.78 23.09 -9.45
C THR A 599 12.43 23.44 -8.86
N ASP A 600 11.37 22.76 -9.30
CA ASP A 600 10.01 23.11 -8.92
C ASP A 600 9.15 21.91 -8.48
N GLY A 601 9.64 20.67 -8.55
CA GLY A 601 8.93 19.48 -8.08
C GLY A 601 7.77 19.04 -8.98
N ARG A 602 7.64 19.57 -10.21
CA ARG A 602 6.64 19.08 -11.17
C ARG A 602 6.96 17.66 -11.63
N ILE A 603 5.95 16.80 -11.68
CA ILE A 603 6.08 15.43 -12.19
C ILE A 603 5.77 15.42 -13.68
N LEU A 604 6.81 15.26 -14.50
CA LEU A 604 6.71 15.33 -15.96
C LEU A 604 6.36 13.98 -16.59
N TRP A 605 6.80 12.90 -15.94
CA TRP A 605 6.56 11.52 -16.35
C TRP A 605 6.32 10.65 -15.11
N ALA A 606 5.50 9.62 -15.26
CA ALA A 606 5.21 8.63 -14.23
C ALA A 606 5.13 7.22 -14.82
N THR A 607 5.24 6.21 -13.96
CA THR A 607 5.02 4.79 -14.29
C THR A 607 3.73 4.60 -15.07
N ASP A 608 3.78 3.84 -16.16
CA ASP A 608 2.60 3.43 -16.91
C ASP A 608 2.04 2.12 -16.36
N ARG A 609 0.81 2.14 -15.86
CA ARG A 609 0.02 0.95 -15.46
C ARG A 609 -1.15 0.71 -16.42
N GLY A 610 -1.17 1.40 -17.56
CA GLY A 610 -2.17 1.27 -18.61
C GLY A 610 -1.83 0.15 -19.60
N VAL A 611 -2.33 0.31 -20.82
CA VAL A 611 -2.28 -0.69 -21.89
C VAL A 611 -0.85 -0.98 -22.34
N TYR A 612 0.06 0.00 -22.23
CA TYR A 612 1.46 -0.10 -22.69
C TYR A 612 2.47 -0.34 -21.57
N SER A 613 1.98 -0.84 -20.42
CA SER A 613 2.84 -1.27 -19.33
C SER A 613 3.83 -2.36 -19.78
N ALA A 614 5.08 -2.26 -19.33
CA ALA A 614 6.14 -3.20 -19.70
C ALA A 614 5.85 -4.61 -19.16
N PRO A 615 6.12 -5.67 -19.96
CA PRO A 615 5.83 -7.05 -19.56
C PRO A 615 6.92 -7.57 -18.62
N SER A 616 6.81 -7.25 -17.33
CA SER A 616 7.71 -7.76 -16.29
C SER A 616 6.92 -8.54 -15.24
N VAL A 617 7.47 -9.68 -14.81
CA VAL A 617 6.90 -10.44 -13.70
C VAL A 617 7.27 -9.68 -12.41
N PRO A 618 6.31 -9.31 -11.56
CA PRO A 618 6.60 -8.57 -10.33
C PRO A 618 7.14 -9.49 -9.24
N GLN A 619 8.07 -10.40 -9.59
CA GLN A 619 8.75 -11.33 -8.68
C GLN A 619 10.16 -11.64 -9.19
N VAL A 620 11.11 -11.80 -8.26
CA VAL A 620 12.49 -12.20 -8.60
C VAL A 620 12.54 -13.70 -8.89
N THR A 621 12.53 -14.08 -10.16
CA THR A 621 12.45 -15.49 -10.59
C THR A 621 13.79 -16.10 -11.01
N THR A 622 14.84 -15.30 -11.11
CA THR A 622 16.20 -15.72 -11.50
C THR A 622 17.23 -14.81 -10.81
N ASP A 623 18.50 -15.16 -10.87
CA ASP A 623 19.60 -14.28 -10.46
C ASP A 623 20.67 -14.22 -11.56
N PRO A 624 21.03 -13.03 -12.07
CA PRO A 624 20.36 -11.74 -11.83
C PRO A 624 19.00 -11.67 -12.53
N TYR A 625 18.02 -10.97 -11.93
CA TYR A 625 16.72 -10.70 -12.55
C TYR A 625 16.68 -9.29 -13.16
N THR A 626 16.11 -9.13 -14.36
CA THR A 626 15.91 -7.81 -14.97
C THR A 626 14.42 -7.45 -15.02
N TYR A 627 14.07 -6.31 -14.44
CA TYR A 627 12.73 -5.75 -14.42
C TYR A 627 12.65 -4.50 -15.30
N LEU A 628 11.75 -4.51 -16.28
CA LEU A 628 11.46 -3.36 -17.11
C LEU A 628 10.30 -2.57 -16.50
N VAL A 629 10.53 -1.28 -16.25
CA VAL A 629 9.49 -0.33 -15.83
C VAL A 629 9.25 0.67 -16.94
N SER A 630 8.01 0.77 -17.42
CA SER A 630 7.61 1.73 -18.46
C SER A 630 7.09 3.02 -17.84
N ILE A 631 7.43 4.17 -18.43
CA ILE A 631 6.92 5.49 -18.03
C ILE A 631 6.27 6.22 -19.20
N PHE A 632 5.37 7.17 -18.91
CA PHE A 632 4.71 8.02 -19.89
C PHE A 632 4.65 9.49 -19.43
N LYS A 633 4.53 10.43 -20.38
CA LYS A 633 4.32 11.85 -20.08
C LYS A 633 2.98 12.04 -19.39
N CYS A 634 2.93 12.77 -18.28
CA CYS A 634 1.69 12.91 -17.51
C CYS A 634 1.43 14.34 -17.02
N GLY A 635 0.15 14.66 -16.86
CA GLY A 635 -0.33 15.60 -15.84
C GLY A 635 -0.80 14.82 -14.60
N SER A 636 -1.07 15.52 -13.51
CA SER A 636 -1.50 14.90 -12.25
C SER A 636 -2.81 15.47 -11.73
N ILE A 637 -3.65 14.63 -11.14
CA ILE A 637 -4.86 15.02 -10.42
C ILE A 637 -4.77 14.48 -8.98
N ALA A 638 -4.92 15.35 -7.98
CA ALA A 638 -4.90 14.97 -6.57
C ALA A 638 -6.31 15.03 -5.98
N LEU A 639 -6.70 13.93 -5.33
CA LEU A 639 -7.94 13.77 -4.58
C LEU A 639 -7.61 13.52 -3.11
N PHE A 640 -8.42 14.05 -2.21
CA PHE A 640 -8.24 13.91 -0.77
C PHE A 640 -9.46 13.29 -0.11
N SER A 641 -9.25 12.62 1.02
CA SER A 641 -10.32 12.10 1.88
C SER A 641 -11.30 11.17 1.15
N LEU A 642 -10.82 10.28 0.27
CA LEU A 642 -11.63 9.25 -0.35
C LEU A 642 -11.94 8.15 0.68
N TYR A 643 -12.98 8.37 1.47
CA TYR A 643 -13.54 7.40 2.39
C TYR A 643 -14.95 7.04 1.96
N ASP A 644 -15.27 5.75 1.98
CA ASP A 644 -16.65 5.32 1.75
C ASP A 644 -17.53 5.91 2.87
N PRO A 645 -18.54 6.75 2.56
CA PRO A 645 -19.31 7.44 3.59
C PRO A 645 -20.20 6.51 4.41
N THR A 646 -20.38 5.26 3.99
CA THR A 646 -21.20 4.26 4.68
C THR A 646 -20.35 3.32 5.55
N LEU A 647 -19.13 2.98 5.11
CA LEU A 647 -18.23 2.06 5.81
C LEU A 647 -17.12 2.78 6.59
N LEU A 648 -16.88 4.06 6.32
CA LEU A 648 -15.77 4.85 6.84
C LEU A 648 -14.39 4.22 6.56
N SER A 649 -14.30 3.43 5.49
CA SER A 649 -13.07 2.79 5.03
C SER A 649 -12.45 3.58 3.86
N PRO A 650 -11.12 3.68 3.76
CA PRO A 650 -10.47 4.37 2.65
C PRO A 650 -10.74 3.63 1.32
N ILE A 651 -10.95 4.38 0.25
CA ILE A 651 -11.10 3.88 -1.11
C ILE A 651 -9.74 4.04 -1.79
N SER A 652 -9.11 2.91 -2.13
CA SER A 652 -7.73 2.87 -2.63
C SER A 652 -7.60 2.85 -4.14
N PHE A 653 -8.71 2.80 -4.89
CA PHE A 653 -8.68 2.68 -6.34
C PHE A 653 -9.71 3.58 -7.01
N VAL A 654 -9.25 4.36 -7.98
CA VAL A 654 -10.07 5.23 -8.84
C VAL A 654 -9.83 4.82 -10.28
N GLN A 655 -10.92 4.64 -11.02
CA GLN A 655 -10.87 4.32 -12.44
C GLN A 655 -10.69 5.60 -13.26
N ILE A 656 -9.69 5.64 -14.12
CA ILE A 656 -9.35 6.79 -14.97
C ILE A 656 -9.84 6.51 -16.40
N TYR A 657 -10.78 7.33 -16.86
CA TYR A 657 -11.43 7.17 -18.15
C TYR A 657 -11.21 8.40 -19.03
N ASN A 658 -11.13 8.20 -20.35
CA ASN A 658 -11.21 9.27 -21.32
C ASN A 658 -12.67 9.71 -21.45
N HIS A 659 -12.94 10.97 -21.13
CA HIS A 659 -14.29 11.52 -21.11
C HIS A 659 -14.97 11.52 -22.48
N ARG A 660 -14.22 11.67 -23.58
CA ARG A 660 -14.79 11.65 -24.94
C ARG A 660 -15.19 10.25 -25.39
N ALA A 661 -14.39 9.26 -25.03
CA ALA A 661 -14.59 7.88 -25.46
C ALA A 661 -15.43 7.05 -24.46
N HIS A 662 -15.60 7.54 -23.22
CA HIS A 662 -16.16 6.77 -22.10
C HIS A 662 -15.50 5.39 -21.94
N ALA A 663 -14.17 5.34 -22.13
CA ALA A 663 -13.35 4.14 -22.07
C ALA A 663 -12.11 4.39 -21.19
N PRO A 664 -11.50 3.34 -20.61
CA PRO A 664 -10.28 3.49 -19.82
C PRO A 664 -9.19 4.27 -20.56
N ALA A 665 -8.49 5.15 -19.85
CA ALA A 665 -7.37 5.88 -20.43
C ALA A 665 -6.24 4.91 -20.85
N ILE A 666 -5.66 5.13 -22.02
CA ILE A 666 -4.63 4.25 -22.61
C ILE A 666 -3.38 4.21 -21.72
N TRP A 667 -2.85 5.39 -21.39
CA TRP A 667 -1.84 5.56 -20.37
C TRP A 667 -2.51 6.06 -19.11
N GLN A 668 -2.18 5.43 -17.99
CA GLN A 668 -2.68 5.84 -16.70
C GLN A 668 -1.84 5.23 -15.59
N SER A 669 -1.84 5.91 -14.46
CA SER A 669 -1.35 5.34 -13.21
C SER A 669 -1.99 6.04 -12.04
N GLN A 670 -1.91 5.43 -10.88
CA GLN A 670 -2.40 6.01 -9.65
C GLN A 670 -1.60 5.51 -8.47
N LEU A 671 -1.52 6.34 -7.44
CA LEU A 671 -0.99 5.97 -6.15
C LEU A 671 -1.89 6.52 -5.06
N SER A 672 -2.26 5.65 -4.12
CA SER A 672 -3.19 5.96 -3.05
C SER A 672 -2.49 5.86 -1.71
N SER A 673 -2.77 6.83 -0.84
CA SER A 673 -2.30 6.84 0.53
C SER A 673 -3.12 5.93 1.43
N PHE A 674 -2.55 5.55 2.56
CA PHE A 674 -3.28 4.91 3.65
C PHE A 674 -4.48 5.75 4.13
N TYR A 675 -4.39 7.07 3.96
CA TYR A 675 -5.38 8.01 4.44
C TYR A 675 -6.45 8.41 3.41
N GLY A 676 -6.62 7.62 2.34
CA GLY A 676 -7.63 7.87 1.32
C GLY A 676 -7.33 9.04 0.37
N ASP A 677 -6.14 9.65 0.43
CA ASP A 677 -5.71 10.61 -0.59
C ASP A 677 -5.12 9.85 -1.77
N THR A 678 -5.41 10.27 -2.99
CA THR A 678 -4.96 9.59 -4.22
C THR A 678 -4.42 10.59 -5.22
N MET A 679 -3.26 10.28 -5.80
CA MET A 679 -2.70 11.01 -6.93
C MET A 679 -2.80 10.15 -8.19
N LEU A 680 -3.43 10.73 -9.20
CA LEU A 680 -3.71 10.10 -10.49
C LEU A 680 -2.79 10.72 -11.53
N PHE A 681 -2.14 9.89 -12.33
CA PHE A 681 -1.31 10.32 -13.46
C PHE A 681 -2.08 10.04 -14.75
N VAL A 682 -2.28 11.10 -15.52
CA VAL A 682 -3.17 11.08 -16.69
C VAL A 682 -2.47 11.62 -17.93
N PRO A 683 -2.87 11.20 -19.15
CA PRO A 683 -2.33 11.75 -20.37
C PRO A 683 -2.56 13.27 -20.43
N PRO A 684 -1.53 14.07 -20.78
CA PRO A 684 -1.66 15.51 -20.93
C PRO A 684 -2.73 15.87 -21.96
N ASP A 685 -3.39 17.01 -21.74
CA ASP A 685 -4.32 17.65 -22.69
C ASP A 685 -5.47 16.73 -23.15
N THR A 686 -5.74 15.68 -22.38
CA THR A 686 -6.83 14.72 -22.61
C THR A 686 -7.91 14.96 -21.56
N PRO A 687 -9.19 15.09 -21.95
CA PRO A 687 -10.28 15.24 -20.98
C PRO A 687 -10.53 13.92 -20.27
N ILE A 688 -10.37 13.93 -18.95
CA ILE A 688 -10.47 12.75 -18.08
C ILE A 688 -11.73 12.81 -17.24
N GLU A 689 -12.37 11.66 -17.08
CA GLU A 689 -13.40 11.42 -16.09
C GLU A 689 -12.95 10.37 -15.08
N LEU A 690 -13.34 10.54 -13.82
CA LEU A 690 -12.89 9.68 -12.72
C LEU A 690 -14.08 8.97 -12.10
N ILE A 691 -13.97 7.66 -11.98
CA ILE A 691 -15.01 6.81 -11.40
C ILE A 691 -14.46 6.19 -10.12
N ILE A 692 -15.08 6.53 -9.00
CA ILE A 692 -14.70 6.03 -7.68
C ILE A 692 -15.52 4.78 -7.40
N LYS A 693 -14.83 3.65 -7.33
CA LYS A 693 -15.44 2.33 -7.20
C LYS A 693 -14.55 1.39 -6.37
N TYR A 694 -15.13 0.80 -5.33
CA TYR A 694 -14.52 -0.15 -4.43
C TYR A 694 -15.02 -1.56 -4.73
N THR A 695 -16.28 -1.86 -4.41
CA THR A 695 -16.93 -3.15 -4.66
C THR A 695 -18.39 -2.94 -5.04
N GLY A 696 -18.92 -3.75 -5.96
CA GLY A 696 -20.33 -3.71 -6.36
C GLY A 696 -20.58 -3.26 -7.79
N ARG A 697 -21.86 -3.20 -8.16
CA ARG A 697 -22.30 -2.95 -9.54
C ARG A 697 -22.15 -1.48 -9.92
N PHE A 698 -22.51 -0.58 -9.02
CA PHE A 698 -22.60 0.86 -9.26
C PHE A 698 -21.38 1.61 -8.72
N PRO A 699 -21.00 2.74 -9.34
CA PRO A 699 -19.99 3.64 -8.77
C PRO A 699 -20.47 4.28 -7.47
N GLN A 700 -19.57 4.44 -6.51
CA GLN A 700 -19.84 5.16 -5.25
C GLN A 700 -19.65 6.66 -5.43
N GLY A 701 -18.76 7.09 -6.32
CA GLY A 701 -18.57 8.50 -6.64
C GLY A 701 -18.12 8.68 -8.08
N ILE A 702 -18.37 9.84 -8.65
CA ILE A 702 -17.94 10.18 -10.01
C ILE A 702 -17.51 11.64 -10.04
N LEU A 703 -16.43 11.94 -10.74
CA LEU A 703 -15.98 13.30 -11.03
C LEU A 703 -15.90 13.48 -12.55
N LEU A 704 -16.82 14.27 -13.11
CA LEU A 704 -16.97 14.53 -14.55
C LEU A 704 -16.76 16.01 -14.90
N ASN A 705 -16.55 16.87 -13.89
CA ASN A 705 -16.74 18.32 -14.00
C ASN A 705 -18.18 18.66 -14.46
N ALA A 706 -19.17 18.01 -13.84
CA ALA A 706 -20.59 18.15 -14.12
C ALA A 706 -21.15 19.46 -13.54
N THR A 707 -22.06 20.06 -14.29
CA THR A 707 -22.81 21.28 -13.93
C THR A 707 -24.30 21.02 -14.11
N GLU A 708 -25.14 21.93 -13.64
CA GLU A 708 -26.59 21.85 -13.88
C GLU A 708 -26.92 21.91 -15.38
N ASP A 709 -26.27 22.79 -16.13
CA ASP A 709 -26.49 22.96 -17.58
C ASP A 709 -25.92 21.80 -18.40
N ASN A 710 -24.83 21.18 -17.92
CA ASN A 710 -24.24 19.99 -18.53
C ASN A 710 -24.01 18.88 -17.48
N PRO A 711 -25.06 18.08 -17.18
CA PRO A 711 -24.98 16.96 -16.23
C PRO A 711 -24.00 15.85 -16.62
N LYS A 712 -23.64 15.76 -17.91
CA LYS A 712 -22.64 14.79 -18.41
C LYS A 712 -21.21 15.24 -18.14
N GLY A 713 -21.01 16.52 -17.82
CA GLY A 713 -19.70 17.11 -17.53
C GLY A 713 -18.85 17.37 -18.77
N TYR A 714 -17.67 17.94 -18.52
CA TYR A 714 -16.68 18.32 -19.54
C TYR A 714 -15.39 17.51 -19.45
N GLY A 715 -15.23 16.73 -18.38
CA GLY A 715 -13.97 16.13 -17.96
C GLY A 715 -12.98 17.16 -17.38
N TYR A 716 -11.90 16.65 -16.80
CA TYR A 716 -10.77 17.42 -16.31
C TYR A 716 -9.61 17.29 -17.29
N THR A 717 -9.06 18.41 -17.75
CA THR A 717 -7.90 18.43 -18.64
C THR A 717 -6.73 19.06 -17.89
N VAL A 718 -5.57 18.42 -17.94
CA VAL A 718 -4.37 18.83 -17.22
C VAL A 718 -3.18 18.82 -18.17
N LYS A 719 -2.32 19.84 -18.11
CA LYS A 719 -1.10 19.92 -18.93
C LYS A 719 0.00 19.01 -18.37
N GLN A 720 1.01 18.72 -19.18
CA GLN A 720 2.18 17.97 -18.69
C GLN A 720 2.84 18.72 -17.52
N GLY A 721 3.13 18.00 -16.42
CA GLY A 721 3.74 18.59 -15.23
C GLY A 721 2.81 19.42 -14.34
N GLU A 722 1.58 19.69 -14.77
CA GLU A 722 0.58 20.37 -13.96
C GLU A 722 -0.04 19.40 -12.94
N THR A 723 -0.31 19.88 -11.73
CA THR A 723 -1.04 19.13 -10.70
C THR A 723 -2.33 19.85 -10.39
N LEU A 724 -3.45 19.26 -10.78
CA LEU A 724 -4.79 19.73 -10.44
C LEU A 724 -5.21 19.14 -9.09
N ILE A 725 -5.33 20.00 -8.07
CA ILE A 725 -5.95 19.63 -6.79
C ILE A 725 -7.45 19.86 -6.91
N ILE A 726 -8.26 18.80 -6.79
CA ILE A 726 -9.72 18.94 -6.70
C ILE A 726 -10.05 19.41 -5.29
N LYS A 727 -10.09 20.73 -5.12
CA LYS A 727 -10.40 21.37 -3.83
C LYS A 727 -11.73 20.88 -3.30
N GLU A 728 -11.83 20.67 -1.99
CA GLU A 728 -13.03 20.11 -1.37
C GLU A 728 -13.50 18.85 -2.08
N SER A 729 -12.59 17.86 -2.20
CA SER A 729 -12.79 16.65 -3.01
C SER A 729 -14.12 15.96 -2.69
N VAL A 730 -14.46 15.79 -1.40
CA VAL A 730 -15.71 15.15 -0.94
C VAL A 730 -16.95 15.91 -1.44
N LEU A 731 -16.96 17.24 -1.30
CA LEU A 731 -18.06 18.07 -1.77
C LEU A 731 -18.19 18.00 -3.31
N ASN A 732 -17.06 17.98 -4.01
CA ASN A 732 -17.03 17.85 -5.46
C ASN A 732 -17.54 16.50 -5.94
N ILE A 733 -17.22 15.41 -5.25
CA ILE A 733 -17.72 14.07 -5.55
C ILE A 733 -19.25 14.05 -5.37
N ALA A 734 -19.74 14.53 -4.23
CA ALA A 734 -21.17 14.62 -3.97
C ALA A 734 -21.90 15.45 -5.04
N ARG A 735 -21.36 16.63 -5.37
CA ARG A 735 -21.92 17.54 -6.37
C ARG A 735 -21.95 16.94 -7.78
N ASN A 736 -20.87 16.31 -8.22
CA ASN A 736 -20.79 15.72 -9.56
C ASN A 736 -21.74 14.53 -9.69
N LEU A 737 -21.80 13.68 -8.67
CA LEU A 737 -22.74 12.57 -8.62
C LEU A 737 -24.18 13.08 -8.63
N PHE A 738 -24.48 14.12 -7.84
CA PHE A 738 -25.79 14.76 -7.76
C PHE A 738 -26.25 15.27 -9.13
N TRP A 739 -25.47 16.10 -9.81
CA TRP A 739 -25.91 16.68 -11.09
C TRP A 739 -26.11 15.61 -12.17
N MET A 740 -25.20 14.62 -12.25
CA MET A 740 -25.35 13.52 -13.19
C MET A 740 -26.62 12.70 -12.90
N ASN A 741 -26.91 12.41 -11.63
CA ASN A 741 -28.09 11.64 -11.24
C ASN A 741 -29.38 12.46 -11.37
N ASP A 742 -29.36 13.76 -11.07
CA ASP A 742 -30.50 14.67 -11.22
C ASP A 742 -30.98 14.70 -12.68
N GLY A 743 -30.06 14.74 -13.65
CA GLY A 743 -30.41 14.60 -15.07
C GLY A 743 -31.13 13.27 -15.40
N ARG A 744 -30.75 12.17 -14.74
CA ARG A 744 -31.41 10.85 -14.90
C ARG A 744 -32.74 10.78 -14.14
N TYR A 745 -32.80 11.39 -12.97
CA TYR A 745 -33.98 11.50 -12.13
C TYR A 745 -35.09 12.29 -12.83
N ARG A 746 -34.77 13.47 -13.39
CA ARG A 746 -35.70 14.28 -14.18
C ARG A 746 -36.21 13.50 -15.40
N LEU A 747 -35.32 12.85 -16.15
CA LEU A 747 -35.70 12.01 -17.29
C LEU A 747 -36.65 10.87 -16.89
N ALA A 748 -36.40 10.19 -15.77
CA ALA A 748 -37.28 9.13 -15.28
C ALA A 748 -38.68 9.66 -14.92
N ILE A 749 -38.76 10.82 -14.27
CA ILE A 749 -40.03 11.45 -13.87
C ILE A 749 -40.81 11.98 -15.07
N GLU A 750 -40.15 12.61 -16.05
CA GLU A 750 -40.78 13.04 -17.30
C GLU A 750 -41.46 11.87 -18.02
N HIS A 751 -40.87 10.68 -17.93
CA HIS A 751 -41.43 9.43 -18.45
C HIS A 751 -42.28 8.65 -17.43
N SER A 752 -42.83 9.33 -16.41
CA SER A 752 -43.75 8.78 -15.40
C SER A 752 -43.24 7.53 -14.67
N THR A 753 -41.92 7.37 -14.59
CA THR A 753 -41.26 6.25 -13.91
C THR A 753 -40.77 6.72 -12.54
N PHE A 754 -41.32 6.13 -11.47
CA PHE A 754 -41.15 6.67 -10.11
C PHE A 754 -40.74 5.60 -9.09
N ASN A 755 -39.85 5.98 -8.17
CA ASN A 755 -39.49 5.22 -6.99
C ASN A 755 -39.45 6.18 -5.77
N PRO A 756 -40.23 5.93 -4.69
CA PRO A 756 -40.23 6.78 -3.49
C PRO A 756 -38.85 6.93 -2.84
N THR A 757 -38.05 5.86 -2.83
CA THR A 757 -36.70 5.83 -2.26
C THR A 757 -35.76 6.75 -3.02
N MET A 758 -35.88 6.75 -4.35
CA MET A 758 -35.12 7.63 -5.24
C MET A 758 -35.39 9.10 -4.90
N LYS A 759 -36.67 9.50 -4.82
CA LYS A 759 -37.05 10.89 -4.50
C LYS A 759 -36.58 11.32 -3.11
N LEU A 760 -36.84 10.50 -2.08
CA LEU A 760 -36.47 10.82 -0.70
C LEU A 760 -34.96 11.09 -0.56
N TYR A 761 -34.12 10.18 -1.04
CA TYR A 761 -32.68 10.33 -0.88
C TYR A 761 -32.11 11.45 -1.76
N HIS A 762 -32.69 11.70 -2.94
CA HIS A 762 -32.25 12.80 -3.80
C HIS A 762 -32.58 14.17 -3.19
N GLU A 763 -33.74 14.33 -2.54
CA GLU A 763 -34.11 15.56 -1.81
C GLU A 763 -33.23 15.76 -0.56
N LEU A 764 -32.93 14.69 0.18
CA LEU A 764 -32.00 14.75 1.32
C LEU A 764 -30.58 15.10 0.87
N ALA A 765 -30.13 14.55 -0.26
CA ALA A 765 -28.85 14.87 -0.87
C ALA A 765 -28.77 16.34 -1.27
N ARG A 766 -29.80 16.87 -1.96
CA ARG A 766 -29.92 18.31 -2.31
C ARG A 766 -29.82 19.18 -1.06
N SER A 767 -30.62 18.90 -0.03
CA SER A 767 -30.61 19.69 1.22
C SER A 767 -29.25 19.68 1.91
N SER A 768 -28.59 18.52 1.96
CA SER A 768 -27.26 18.39 2.56
C SER A 768 -26.19 19.09 1.73
N LEU A 769 -26.29 19.03 0.40
CA LEU A 769 -25.38 19.69 -0.53
C LEU A 769 -25.49 21.22 -0.42
N ASP A 770 -26.71 21.75 -0.33
CA ASP A 770 -26.96 23.19 -0.16
C ASP A 770 -26.39 23.69 1.17
N LYS A 771 -26.62 22.96 2.27
CA LYS A 771 -26.02 23.26 3.58
C LYS A 771 -24.50 23.20 3.52
N ALA A 772 -23.92 22.25 2.82
CA ALA A 772 -22.47 22.15 2.67
C ALA A 772 -21.91 23.38 1.94
N GLN A 773 -22.57 23.82 0.87
CA GLN A 773 -22.18 25.00 0.10
C GLN A 773 -22.36 26.30 0.90
N GLU A 774 -23.48 26.44 1.62
CA GLU A 774 -23.75 27.58 2.50
C GLU A 774 -22.72 27.68 3.63
N ASN A 775 -22.44 26.57 4.32
CA ASN A 775 -21.42 26.54 5.36
C ASN A 775 -20.05 26.91 4.83
N LEU A 776 -19.67 26.42 3.64
CA LEU A 776 -18.40 26.78 3.00
C LEU A 776 -18.34 28.28 2.67
N ALA A 777 -19.42 28.85 2.14
CA ALA A 777 -19.54 30.28 1.85
C ALA A 777 -19.43 31.13 3.13
N ASN A 778 -19.99 30.65 4.24
CA ASN A 778 -19.91 31.25 5.57
C ASN A 778 -18.60 30.93 6.31
N ARG A 779 -17.59 30.36 5.62
CA ARG A 779 -16.28 29.97 6.16
C ARG A 779 -16.32 28.95 7.31
N LYS A 780 -17.39 28.18 7.43
CA LYS A 780 -17.54 27.04 8.36
C LYS A 780 -17.17 25.75 7.65
N PHE A 781 -15.87 25.55 7.45
CA PHE A 781 -15.32 24.43 6.71
C PHE A 781 -15.64 23.08 7.37
N SER A 782 -15.46 22.95 8.68
CA SER A 782 -15.73 21.71 9.44
C SER A 782 -17.17 21.21 9.24
N ALA A 783 -18.14 22.11 9.35
CA ALA A 783 -19.56 21.83 9.12
C ALA A 783 -19.84 21.48 7.66
N SER A 784 -19.20 22.19 6.71
CA SER A 784 -19.29 21.87 5.29
C SER A 784 -18.76 20.47 4.98
N TYR A 785 -17.60 20.12 5.54
CA TYR A 785 -16.94 18.84 5.36
C TYR A 785 -17.81 17.67 5.84
N GLY A 786 -18.45 17.80 7.01
CA GLY A 786 -19.42 16.81 7.50
C GLY A 786 -20.67 16.69 6.60
N GLN A 787 -21.27 17.82 6.20
CA GLN A 787 -22.44 17.84 5.31
C GLN A 787 -22.14 17.29 3.92
N ALA A 788 -20.92 17.47 3.42
CA ALA A 788 -20.48 16.90 2.14
C ALA A 788 -20.48 15.37 2.17
N PHE A 789 -20.03 14.74 3.26
CA PHE A 789 -20.13 13.30 3.43
C PHE A 789 -21.59 12.82 3.51
N SER A 790 -22.45 13.55 4.21
CA SER A 790 -23.89 13.23 4.24
C SER A 790 -24.53 13.33 2.85
N ALA A 791 -24.25 14.40 2.11
CA ALA A 791 -24.72 14.59 0.74
C ALA A 791 -24.25 13.45 -0.16
N TRP A 792 -22.97 13.06 -0.07
CA TRP A 792 -22.42 11.93 -0.80
C TRP A 792 -23.14 10.62 -0.48
N ALA A 793 -23.33 10.31 0.83
CA ALA A 793 -24.00 9.09 1.27
C ALA A 793 -25.44 8.98 0.76
N TYR A 794 -26.21 10.07 0.85
CA TYR A 794 -27.59 10.11 0.37
C TYR A 794 -27.64 9.99 -1.15
N GLU A 795 -26.75 10.69 -1.85
CA GLU A 795 -26.74 10.68 -3.31
C GLU A 795 -26.32 9.32 -3.88
N MET A 796 -25.42 8.59 -3.21
CA MET A 796 -25.13 7.20 -3.54
C MET A 796 -26.37 6.32 -3.51
N LYS A 797 -27.18 6.44 -2.44
CA LYS A 797 -28.44 5.69 -2.31
C LYS A 797 -29.48 6.11 -3.35
N ALA A 798 -29.59 7.41 -3.62
CA ALA A 798 -30.45 7.95 -4.67
C ALA A 798 -30.04 7.38 -6.04
N TYR A 799 -28.76 7.44 -6.38
CA TYR A 799 -28.22 6.93 -7.63
C TYR A 799 -28.46 5.42 -7.81
N TYR A 800 -28.28 4.62 -6.76
CA TYR A 800 -28.57 3.19 -6.81
C TYR A 800 -30.05 2.93 -7.09
N ALA A 801 -30.95 3.65 -6.41
CA ALA A 801 -32.39 3.53 -6.63
C ALA A 801 -32.80 3.98 -8.04
N THR A 802 -32.24 5.09 -8.54
CA THR A 802 -32.48 5.58 -9.91
C THR A 802 -32.02 4.55 -10.94
N MET A 803 -30.80 4.04 -10.80
CA MET A 803 -30.25 3.11 -11.78
C MET A 803 -30.93 1.76 -11.73
N ASP A 804 -31.29 1.25 -10.56
CA ASP A 804 -32.04 0.00 -10.44
C ASP A 804 -33.39 0.11 -11.15
N LEU A 805 -34.10 1.23 -10.95
CA LEU A 805 -35.36 1.53 -11.64
C LEU A 805 -35.19 1.58 -13.16
N ILE A 806 -34.19 2.31 -13.65
CA ILE A 806 -33.88 2.40 -15.09
C ILE A 806 -33.58 1.01 -15.65
N TRP A 807 -32.77 0.20 -14.94
CA TRP A 807 -32.44 -1.16 -15.37
C TRP A 807 -33.67 -2.08 -15.40
N GLN A 808 -34.54 -2.03 -14.40
CA GLN A 808 -35.78 -2.80 -14.38
C GLN A 808 -36.67 -2.44 -15.57
N VAL A 809 -36.78 -1.15 -15.89
CA VAL A 809 -37.57 -0.64 -17.02
C VAL A 809 -36.95 -1.02 -18.37
N ILE A 810 -35.62 -0.98 -18.52
CA ILE A 810 -34.96 -1.45 -19.75
C ILE A 810 -35.11 -2.98 -19.88
N PHE A 811 -34.97 -3.73 -18.79
CA PHE A 811 -35.07 -5.19 -18.84
C PHE A 811 -36.50 -5.67 -19.11
N SER A 812 -37.52 -5.01 -18.55
CA SER A 812 -38.92 -5.29 -18.88
C SER A 812 -39.19 -5.04 -20.37
N THR A 813 -38.61 -3.98 -20.93
CA THR A 813 -38.68 -3.67 -22.36
C THR A 813 -38.14 -4.82 -23.20
N VAL A 814 -36.97 -5.37 -22.81
CA VAL A 814 -36.36 -6.52 -23.47
C VAL A 814 -37.26 -7.75 -23.42
N PHE A 815 -37.83 -8.03 -22.24
CA PHE A 815 -38.73 -9.17 -22.03
C PHE A 815 -40.02 -9.06 -22.86
N PHE A 816 -40.70 -7.92 -22.83
CA PHE A 816 -41.93 -7.71 -23.60
C PHE A 816 -41.69 -7.73 -25.11
N THR A 817 -40.55 -7.19 -25.57
CA THR A 817 -40.18 -7.27 -26.99
C THR A 817 -39.95 -8.72 -27.45
N LEU A 818 -39.36 -9.55 -26.60
CA LEU A 818 -39.20 -10.98 -26.88
C LEU A 818 -40.56 -11.71 -26.93
N LEU A 819 -41.50 -11.36 -26.05
CA LEU A 819 -42.86 -11.92 -26.04
C LEU A 819 -43.70 -11.47 -27.25
N LEU A 820 -43.33 -10.35 -27.88
CA LEU A 820 -43.99 -9.87 -29.09
C LEU A 820 -43.81 -10.81 -30.28
N ILE A 821 -42.73 -11.60 -30.33
CA ILE A 821 -42.45 -12.54 -31.41
C ILE A 821 -43.50 -13.67 -31.50
N PRO A 822 -43.72 -14.49 -30.45
CA PRO A 822 -44.76 -15.51 -30.49
C PRO A 822 -46.16 -14.91 -30.59
N PHE A 823 -46.38 -13.71 -30.00
CA PHE A 823 -47.64 -12.98 -30.16
C PHE A 823 -47.90 -12.62 -31.62
N ALA A 824 -46.94 -12.03 -32.34
CA ALA A 824 -47.12 -11.63 -33.74
C ALA A 824 -47.41 -12.84 -34.65
N VAL A 825 -46.78 -13.99 -34.38
CA VAL A 825 -47.06 -15.25 -35.09
C VAL A 825 -48.48 -15.77 -34.82
N ALA A 826 -48.95 -15.67 -33.57
CA ALA A 826 -50.31 -16.07 -33.20
C ALA A 826 -51.36 -15.08 -33.72
N ALA A 827 -51.09 -13.77 -33.64
CA ALA A 827 -51.94 -12.68 -34.09
C ALA A 827 -52.07 -12.69 -35.62
N GLU A 828 -51.00 -13.00 -36.37
CA GLU A 828 -51.09 -13.19 -37.81
C GLU A 828 -52.09 -14.30 -38.16
N LYS A 829 -52.00 -15.45 -37.49
CA LYS A 829 -52.96 -16.55 -37.69
C LYS A 829 -54.39 -16.17 -37.31
N LEU A 830 -54.56 -15.38 -36.25
CA LEU A 830 -55.87 -14.97 -35.74
C LEU A 830 -56.52 -13.83 -36.54
N LEU A 831 -55.75 -12.90 -37.10
CA LEU A 831 -56.26 -11.70 -37.77
C LEU A 831 -56.20 -11.79 -39.30
N VAL A 832 -55.16 -12.39 -39.85
CA VAL A 832 -54.82 -12.30 -41.28
C VAL A 832 -54.94 -13.67 -41.96
N GLY A 833 -54.19 -14.69 -41.50
CA GLY A 833 -54.27 -16.07 -41.99
C GLY A 833 -53.72 -16.27 -43.41
N GLN A 834 -52.57 -15.68 -43.72
CA GLN A 834 -51.94 -15.77 -45.05
C GLN A 834 -50.91 -16.91 -45.09
N THR A 835 -50.54 -17.36 -46.29
CA THR A 835 -49.55 -18.42 -46.50
C THR A 835 -48.36 -17.95 -47.34
N GLY A 836 -47.23 -18.66 -47.26
CA GLY A 836 -46.00 -18.31 -47.99
C GLY A 836 -45.37 -16.98 -47.55
N ILE A 837 -44.76 -16.25 -48.49
CA ILE A 837 -44.03 -14.99 -48.22
C ILE A 837 -44.96 -13.90 -47.66
N LYS A 838 -46.22 -13.86 -48.09
CA LYS A 838 -47.23 -12.91 -47.59
C LYS A 838 -47.46 -13.03 -46.08
N ARG A 839 -47.29 -14.24 -45.54
CA ARG A 839 -47.37 -14.52 -44.11
C ARG A 839 -46.24 -13.84 -43.34
N ILE A 840 -45.01 -13.95 -43.84
CA ILE A 840 -43.83 -13.35 -43.22
C ILE A 840 -43.98 -11.82 -43.19
N ILE A 841 -44.44 -11.23 -44.30
CA ILE A 841 -44.73 -9.80 -44.38
C ILE A 841 -45.81 -9.40 -43.36
N ALA A 842 -46.87 -10.20 -43.19
CA ALA A 842 -47.92 -9.93 -42.21
C ALA A 842 -47.43 -10.02 -40.76
N VAL A 843 -46.61 -11.00 -40.40
CA VAL A 843 -45.98 -11.10 -39.06
C VAL A 843 -45.10 -9.88 -38.79
N ILE A 844 -44.25 -9.50 -39.75
CA ILE A 844 -43.39 -8.32 -39.63
C ILE A 844 -44.23 -7.05 -39.47
N GLY A 845 -45.29 -6.88 -40.28
CA GLY A 845 -46.19 -5.74 -40.18
C GLY A 845 -46.88 -5.62 -38.81
N ILE A 846 -47.43 -6.73 -38.28
CA ILE A 846 -48.03 -6.77 -36.94
C ILE A 846 -47.00 -6.41 -35.88
N MET A 847 -45.80 -6.98 -35.96
CA MET A 847 -44.73 -6.70 -35.00
C MET A 847 -44.32 -5.23 -35.03
N VAL A 848 -44.14 -4.61 -36.21
CA VAL A 848 -43.79 -3.19 -36.34
C VAL A 848 -44.88 -2.30 -35.73
N VAL A 849 -46.15 -2.59 -36.00
CA VAL A 849 -47.28 -1.83 -35.42
C VAL A 849 -47.30 -1.92 -33.90
N PHE A 850 -47.19 -3.13 -33.35
CA PHE A 850 -47.22 -3.30 -31.90
C PHE A 850 -45.94 -2.82 -31.22
N LEU A 851 -44.80 -2.85 -31.89
CA LEU A 851 -43.56 -2.25 -31.39
C LEU A 851 -43.66 -0.72 -31.38
N ALA A 852 -44.33 -0.11 -32.36
CA ALA A 852 -44.63 1.33 -32.35
C ALA A 852 -45.60 1.70 -31.21
N ILE A 853 -46.65 0.89 -30.99
CA ILE A 853 -47.56 1.07 -29.84
C ILE A 853 -46.77 0.93 -28.52
N PHE A 854 -45.91 -0.07 -28.42
CA PHE A 854 -45.08 -0.30 -27.24
C PHE A 854 -44.09 0.85 -27.00
N TYR A 855 -43.51 1.43 -28.06
CA TYR A 855 -42.68 2.63 -27.96
C TYR A 855 -43.41 3.84 -27.38
N LEU A 856 -44.70 4.00 -27.70
CA LEU A 856 -45.52 5.10 -27.17
C LEU A 856 -46.01 4.86 -25.74
N LEU A 857 -46.27 3.61 -25.36
CA LEU A 857 -46.86 3.26 -24.07
C LEU A 857 -45.85 2.87 -22.99
N HIS A 858 -44.69 2.30 -23.36
CA HIS A 858 -43.70 1.80 -22.42
C HIS A 858 -42.47 2.72 -22.36
N PRO A 859 -42.14 3.29 -21.19
CA PRO A 859 -41.10 4.31 -21.07
C PRO A 859 -39.68 3.76 -21.29
N GLY A 860 -39.49 2.44 -21.22
CA GLY A 860 -38.14 1.87 -21.32
C GLY A 860 -37.46 1.98 -22.67
N LEU A 861 -38.19 2.17 -23.77
CA LEU A 861 -37.57 2.51 -25.05
C LEU A 861 -37.17 4.00 -25.13
N SER A 862 -37.83 4.91 -24.42
CA SER A 862 -37.45 6.33 -24.40
C SER A 862 -36.37 6.65 -23.38
N ILE A 863 -36.32 5.91 -22.26
CA ILE A 863 -35.30 6.05 -21.20
C ILE A 863 -33.96 5.40 -21.60
N ALA A 864 -33.98 4.36 -22.45
CA ALA A 864 -32.75 3.73 -22.91
C ALA A 864 -31.92 4.70 -23.76
N THR A 865 -30.65 4.92 -23.36
CA THR A 865 -29.70 5.81 -24.06
C THR A 865 -29.54 5.47 -25.55
N HIS A 866 -29.75 4.20 -25.92
CA HIS A 866 -29.74 3.73 -27.30
C HIS A 866 -30.93 2.81 -27.62
N ALA A 867 -32.14 3.35 -27.58
CA ALA A 867 -33.38 2.68 -27.98
C ALA A 867 -33.25 1.91 -29.32
N GLY A 868 -32.60 2.53 -30.31
CA GLY A 868 -32.38 1.95 -31.63
C GLY A 868 -31.50 0.70 -31.61
N MET A 869 -30.50 0.62 -30.73
CA MET A 869 -29.63 -0.56 -30.59
C MET A 869 -30.38 -1.73 -29.95
N VAL A 870 -31.25 -1.44 -28.99
CA VAL A 870 -32.14 -2.44 -28.39
C VAL A 870 -33.03 -3.03 -29.49
N ILE A 871 -33.72 -2.18 -30.26
CA ILE A 871 -34.56 -2.61 -31.39
C ILE A 871 -33.75 -3.38 -32.45
N LEU A 872 -32.56 -2.92 -32.81
CA LEU A 872 -31.67 -3.57 -33.78
C LEU A 872 -31.21 -4.95 -33.30
N SER A 873 -30.83 -5.08 -32.03
CA SER A 873 -30.44 -6.36 -31.44
C SER A 873 -31.59 -7.38 -31.47
N PHE A 874 -32.83 -6.93 -31.32
CA PHE A 874 -34.01 -7.77 -31.47
C PHE A 874 -34.30 -8.14 -32.91
N ALA A 875 -34.14 -7.20 -33.86
CA ALA A 875 -34.26 -7.51 -35.27
C ALA A 875 -33.23 -8.58 -35.70
N ILE A 876 -32.00 -8.51 -35.18
CA ILE A 876 -30.96 -9.53 -35.40
C ILE A 876 -31.38 -10.86 -34.77
N LEU A 877 -31.82 -10.89 -33.51
CA LEU A 877 -32.32 -12.10 -32.85
C LEU A 877 -33.48 -12.75 -33.62
N LEU A 878 -34.40 -11.95 -34.15
CA LEU A 878 -35.54 -12.40 -34.95
C LEU A 878 -35.13 -13.07 -36.26
N ILE A 879 -34.02 -12.65 -36.87
CA ILE A 879 -33.48 -13.28 -38.07
C ILE A 879 -32.67 -14.53 -37.69
N CYS A 880 -31.86 -14.44 -36.64
CA CYS A 880 -30.95 -15.50 -36.22
C CYS A 880 -31.67 -16.71 -35.63
N ILE A 881 -32.75 -16.55 -34.84
CA ILE A 881 -33.43 -17.66 -34.18
C ILE A 881 -34.11 -18.61 -35.20
N PRO A 882 -34.95 -18.14 -36.14
CA PRO A 882 -35.51 -19.02 -37.18
C PRO A 882 -34.44 -19.65 -38.05
N LEU A 883 -33.37 -18.92 -38.36
CA LEU A 883 -32.23 -19.46 -39.11
C LEU A 883 -31.53 -20.59 -38.33
N ALA A 884 -31.28 -20.41 -37.04
CA ALA A 884 -30.70 -21.44 -36.17
C ALA A 884 -31.62 -22.66 -36.04
N ILE A 885 -32.93 -22.45 -35.90
CA ILE A 885 -33.94 -23.52 -35.89
C ILE A 885 -33.93 -24.26 -37.23
N PHE A 886 -33.86 -23.55 -38.36
CA PHE A 886 -33.79 -24.14 -39.69
C PHE A 886 -32.52 -24.96 -39.87
N ILE A 887 -31.36 -24.44 -39.47
CA ILE A 887 -30.08 -25.16 -39.52
C ILE A 887 -30.14 -26.41 -38.64
N LEU A 888 -30.65 -26.31 -37.42
CA LEU A 888 -30.83 -27.46 -36.53
C LEU A 888 -31.80 -28.48 -37.12
N TYR A 889 -32.92 -28.03 -37.69
CA TYR A 889 -33.89 -28.88 -38.36
C TYR A 889 -33.25 -29.62 -39.53
N GLU A 890 -32.52 -28.91 -40.40
CA GLU A 890 -31.84 -29.55 -41.54
C GLU A 890 -30.69 -30.44 -41.12
N THR A 891 -29.98 -30.10 -40.04
CA THR A 891 -28.94 -30.96 -39.47
C THR A 891 -29.55 -32.25 -38.92
N VAL A 892 -30.66 -32.16 -38.18
CA VAL A 892 -31.39 -33.32 -37.65
C VAL A 892 -32.03 -34.13 -38.78
N SER A 893 -32.60 -33.47 -39.78
CA SER A 893 -33.15 -34.08 -40.99
C SER A 893 -32.07 -34.83 -41.79
N SER A 894 -30.92 -34.19 -42.01
CA SER A 894 -29.76 -34.79 -42.68
C SER A 894 -29.17 -35.95 -41.88
N ALA A 895 -29.03 -35.81 -40.57
CA ALA A 895 -28.60 -36.89 -39.68
C ALA A 895 -29.59 -38.06 -39.69
N ARG A 896 -30.90 -37.78 -39.75
CA ARG A 896 -31.94 -38.80 -39.91
C ARG A 896 -31.82 -39.52 -41.25
N MET A 897 -31.60 -38.81 -42.36
CA MET A 897 -31.40 -39.42 -43.68
C MET A 897 -30.14 -40.31 -43.72
N VAL A 898 -29.05 -39.89 -43.06
CA VAL A 898 -27.82 -40.71 -42.93
C VAL A 898 -28.06 -41.94 -42.06
N ARG A 899 -28.77 -41.80 -40.94
CA ARG A 899 -29.17 -42.92 -40.06
C ARG A 899 -30.06 -43.92 -40.79
N GLU A 900 -31.04 -43.44 -41.56
CA GLU A 900 -31.94 -44.27 -42.36
C GLU A 900 -31.18 -45.04 -43.45
N ARG A 901 -30.12 -44.47 -44.02
CA ARG A 901 -29.20 -45.18 -44.94
C ARG A 901 -28.31 -46.23 -44.28
N LEU A 902 -27.87 -46.02 -43.03
CA LEU A 902 -26.93 -46.91 -42.33
C LEU A 902 -27.60 -48.03 -41.54
N ILE A 903 -28.81 -47.81 -40.99
CA ILE A 903 -29.43 -48.70 -39.98
C ILE A 903 -30.84 -49.18 -40.40
N GLY A 904 -31.41 -48.64 -41.49
CA GLY A 904 -32.75 -49.03 -41.98
C GLY A 904 -33.92 -48.33 -41.26
N VAL A 905 -35.09 -48.28 -41.91
CA VAL A 905 -36.26 -47.50 -41.47
C VAL A 905 -37.02 -48.22 -40.36
N HIS A 906 -36.78 -47.85 -39.10
CA HIS A 906 -37.63 -48.22 -37.98
C HIS A 906 -38.22 -46.95 -37.33
N THR A 907 -39.56 -46.88 -37.36
CA THR A 907 -40.52 -45.87 -36.85
C THR A 907 -40.58 -44.48 -37.53
N VAL A 908 -41.74 -44.17 -38.11
CA VAL A 908 -42.20 -42.80 -38.38
C VAL A 908 -42.86 -42.28 -37.10
N GLU A 909 -42.06 -41.75 -36.18
CA GLU A 909 -42.61 -40.91 -35.13
C GLU A 909 -42.84 -39.51 -35.72
N ILE A 910 -44.11 -39.13 -35.87
CA ILE A 910 -44.46 -37.71 -35.95
C ILE A 910 -43.88 -37.09 -34.69
N SER A 911 -42.96 -36.13 -34.84
CA SER A 911 -42.41 -35.41 -33.69
C SER A 911 -43.59 -34.91 -32.86
N ARG A 912 -43.66 -35.33 -31.59
CA ARG A 912 -44.69 -34.84 -30.65
C ARG A 912 -44.74 -33.31 -30.65
N GLY A 913 -43.59 -32.66 -30.89
CA GLY A 913 -43.48 -31.23 -31.11
C GLY A 913 -44.15 -30.73 -32.40
N SER A 914 -43.94 -31.38 -33.55
CA SER A 914 -44.62 -31.00 -34.79
C SER A 914 -46.13 -31.19 -34.73
N ALA A 915 -46.60 -32.26 -34.09
CA ALA A 915 -48.04 -32.50 -33.87
C ALA A 915 -48.64 -31.44 -32.93
N ALA A 916 -47.92 -31.06 -31.86
CA ALA A 916 -48.33 -30.00 -30.95
C ALA A 916 -48.37 -28.62 -31.63
N ILE A 917 -47.38 -28.27 -32.45
CA ILE A 917 -47.33 -27.01 -33.21
C ILE A 917 -48.48 -26.95 -34.23
N ALA A 918 -48.76 -28.05 -34.93
CA ALA A 918 -49.89 -28.15 -35.84
C ALA A 918 -51.23 -28.04 -35.09
N ALA A 919 -51.41 -28.74 -33.97
CA ALA A 919 -52.61 -28.66 -33.15
C ALA A 919 -52.85 -27.25 -32.58
N PHE A 920 -51.79 -26.59 -32.10
CA PHE A 920 -51.84 -25.20 -31.61
C PHE A 920 -52.17 -24.22 -32.75
N SER A 921 -51.55 -24.40 -33.91
CA SER A 921 -51.83 -23.64 -35.13
C SER A 921 -53.30 -23.72 -35.53
N THR A 922 -53.80 -24.94 -35.68
CA THR A 922 -55.18 -25.22 -36.09
C THR A 922 -56.16 -24.73 -35.02
N GLY A 923 -55.81 -24.87 -33.74
CA GLY A 923 -56.61 -24.35 -32.62
C GLY A 923 -56.85 -22.84 -32.71
N ILE A 924 -55.80 -22.04 -32.97
CA ILE A 924 -55.92 -20.58 -33.14
C ILE A 924 -56.78 -20.24 -34.36
N GLU A 925 -56.61 -20.95 -35.46
CA GLU A 925 -57.35 -20.70 -36.70
C GLU A 925 -58.86 -20.99 -36.54
N HIS A 926 -59.21 -22.01 -35.76
CA HIS A 926 -60.61 -22.31 -35.41
C HIS A 926 -61.26 -21.26 -34.50
N MET A 927 -60.49 -20.45 -33.76
CA MET A 927 -61.03 -19.34 -32.95
C MET A 927 -61.71 -18.26 -33.82
N LYS A 928 -61.33 -18.15 -35.10
CA LYS A 928 -62.00 -17.28 -36.08
C LYS A 928 -63.45 -17.70 -36.33
N LYS A 929 -63.81 -18.98 -36.22
CA LYS A 929 -65.18 -19.44 -36.52
C LYS A 929 -66.24 -18.92 -35.55
N ARG A 930 -65.84 -18.36 -34.40
CA ARG A 930 -66.74 -17.83 -33.36
C ARG A 930 -66.27 -16.45 -32.86
N TYR A 931 -66.14 -15.49 -33.78
CA TYR A 931 -65.58 -14.16 -33.52
C TYR A 931 -66.09 -13.47 -32.25
N PHE A 932 -67.41 -13.46 -32.00
CA PHE A 932 -67.99 -12.80 -30.82
C PHE A 932 -67.53 -13.43 -29.50
N ARG A 933 -67.54 -14.77 -29.41
CA ARG A 933 -67.10 -15.51 -28.22
C ARG A 933 -65.60 -15.34 -28.00
N THR A 934 -64.81 -15.40 -29.08
CA THR A 934 -63.35 -15.21 -29.01
C THR A 934 -63.00 -13.80 -28.52
N MET A 935 -63.67 -12.77 -29.04
CA MET A 935 -63.46 -11.37 -28.62
C MET A 935 -63.80 -11.18 -27.14
N LEU A 936 -64.98 -11.62 -26.68
CA LEU A 936 -65.38 -11.56 -25.27
C LEU A 936 -64.40 -12.30 -24.35
N THR A 937 -63.90 -13.46 -24.78
CA THR A 937 -62.94 -14.24 -23.99
C THR A 937 -61.60 -13.52 -23.86
N ILE A 938 -61.07 -12.95 -24.96
CA ILE A 938 -59.83 -12.18 -24.95
C ILE A 938 -59.97 -10.94 -24.08
N ILE A 939 -61.07 -10.19 -24.21
CA ILE A 939 -61.34 -9.00 -23.39
C ILE A 939 -61.40 -9.39 -21.92
N SER A 940 -62.15 -10.44 -21.58
CA SER A 940 -62.29 -10.91 -20.20
C SER A 940 -60.94 -11.34 -19.61
N LEU A 941 -60.16 -12.14 -20.33
CA LEU A 941 -58.81 -12.55 -19.90
C LEU A 941 -57.89 -11.34 -19.74
N THR A 942 -57.95 -10.38 -20.67
CA THR A 942 -57.15 -9.15 -20.62
C THR A 942 -57.51 -8.32 -19.39
N LEU A 943 -58.80 -8.15 -19.10
CA LEU A 943 -59.27 -7.42 -17.92
C LEU A 943 -58.90 -8.14 -16.61
N ILE A 944 -58.97 -9.47 -16.57
CA ILE A 944 -58.56 -10.26 -15.40
C ILE A 944 -57.06 -10.13 -15.16
N VAL A 945 -56.24 -10.30 -16.22
CA VAL A 945 -54.78 -10.16 -16.12
C VAL A 945 -54.41 -8.73 -15.74
N PHE A 946 -55.04 -7.73 -16.35
CA PHE A 946 -54.85 -6.31 -16.01
C PHE A 946 -55.20 -6.02 -14.55
N ALA A 947 -56.36 -6.50 -14.08
CA ALA A 947 -56.77 -6.34 -12.68
C ALA A 947 -55.78 -7.03 -11.74
N LEU A 948 -55.39 -8.27 -12.02
CA LEU A 948 -54.42 -9.01 -11.21
C LEU A 948 -53.08 -8.27 -11.11
N ILE A 949 -52.53 -7.81 -12.23
CA ILE A 949 -51.26 -7.04 -12.27
C ILE A 949 -51.39 -5.73 -11.49
N THR A 950 -52.52 -5.04 -11.62
CA THR A 950 -52.75 -3.78 -10.90
C THR A 950 -52.84 -4.02 -9.38
N PHE A 951 -53.45 -5.12 -8.94
CA PHE A 951 -53.56 -5.49 -7.52
C PHE A 951 -52.27 -6.03 -6.92
N THR A 952 -51.39 -6.67 -7.71
CA THR A 952 -50.10 -7.18 -7.21
C THR A 952 -48.98 -6.13 -7.19
N SER A 953 -49.23 -4.94 -7.73
CA SER A 953 -48.32 -3.80 -7.66
C SER A 953 -48.21 -3.29 -6.22
N THR A 954 -47.13 -3.66 -5.53
CA THR A 954 -46.85 -3.22 -4.16
C THR A 954 -45.97 -1.97 -4.16
N ALA A 955 -46.38 -0.93 -3.42
CA ALA A 955 -45.56 0.25 -3.18
C ALA A 955 -44.78 0.06 -1.87
N LEU A 956 -43.46 -0.02 -1.94
CA LEU A 956 -42.60 0.01 -0.76
C LEU A 956 -42.58 1.43 -0.20
N THR A 957 -43.14 1.59 1.00
CA THR A 957 -43.01 2.85 1.77
C THR A 957 -41.82 2.71 2.70
N VAL A 958 -40.82 3.59 2.54
CA VAL A 958 -39.70 3.66 3.48
C VAL A 958 -40.16 4.41 4.72
N THR A 959 -40.48 3.69 5.79
CA THR A 959 -40.66 4.30 7.10
C THR A 959 -39.29 4.56 7.73
N LYS A 960 -39.01 5.84 8.00
CA LYS A 960 -37.84 6.24 8.77
C LYS A 960 -38.07 5.79 10.22
N TRP A 961 -37.33 4.80 10.68
CA TRP A 961 -37.20 4.54 12.11
C TRP A 961 -36.19 5.56 12.66
N GLU A 962 -36.68 6.68 13.17
CA GLU A 962 -35.87 7.52 14.06
C GLU A 962 -35.79 6.80 15.41
N GLU A 963 -34.65 6.19 15.71
CA GLU A 963 -34.31 5.92 17.10
C GLU A 963 -34.07 7.27 17.79
N GLU A 964 -35.11 7.84 18.38
CA GLU A 964 -34.94 8.89 19.39
C GLU A 964 -34.20 8.26 20.58
N ARG A 965 -32.88 8.45 20.62
CA ARG A 965 -32.09 8.15 21.81
C ARG A 965 -32.37 9.22 22.87
N TYR A 966 -33.45 9.06 23.63
CA TYR A 966 -33.63 9.77 24.89
C TYR A 966 -32.77 9.13 25.96
N GLY A 967 -31.76 9.87 26.44
CA GLY A 967 -30.99 9.51 27.63
C GLY A 967 -29.60 10.12 27.61
N ALA A 968 -29.12 10.58 28.77
CA ALA A 968 -27.70 10.82 28.98
C ALA A 968 -26.96 9.53 28.63
N ILE A 969 -25.95 9.63 27.78
CA ILE A 969 -25.09 8.50 27.38
C ILE A 969 -24.62 7.85 28.69
N PRO A 970 -24.90 6.55 28.96
CA PRO A 970 -24.65 5.92 30.26
C PRO A 970 -23.16 5.83 30.62
N TYR A 971 -22.30 6.31 29.73
CA TYR A 971 -20.86 6.20 29.81
C TYR A 971 -20.21 7.25 28.89
N GLN A 972 -19.29 8.04 29.43
CA GLN A 972 -18.31 8.79 28.64
C GLN A 972 -17.05 7.94 28.49
N GLY A 973 -16.84 7.38 27.31
CA GLY A 973 -15.57 6.77 26.93
C GLY A 973 -15.63 6.17 25.52
N ILE A 974 -14.52 5.56 25.10
CA ILE A 974 -14.35 4.97 23.77
C ILE A 974 -14.64 3.46 23.84
N LEU A 975 -15.70 3.00 23.18
CA LEU A 975 -15.92 1.56 22.96
C LEU A 975 -14.98 1.10 21.84
N VAL A 976 -13.86 0.47 22.21
CA VAL A 976 -13.03 -0.26 21.26
C VAL A 976 -13.59 -1.67 21.14
N ARG A 977 -14.34 -1.94 20.07
CA ARG A 977 -14.70 -3.31 19.70
C ARG A 977 -13.49 -3.90 19.00
N MET A 978 -12.65 -4.62 19.75
CA MET A 978 -11.52 -5.37 19.19
C MET A 978 -12.00 -6.48 18.26
#